data_AF-A0A498R7X5-F1
#
_entry.id   AF-A0A498R7X5-F1
#
_cell.length_a   1.000
_cell.length_b   1.000
_cell.length_c   1.000
_cell.angle_alpha   90.00
_cell.angle_beta   90.00
_cell.angle_gamma   90.00
#
_symmetry.space_group_name_H-M   'P 1'
#
loop_
_entity.id
_entity.type
_entity.pdbx_description
1 polymer ?
#
loop_
_entity_poly.entity_id
_entity_poly.type
_entity_poly.pdbx_seq_one_letter_code
_entity_poly.pdbx_strand_id
1 'polypeptide(L)'
;MHGIEFIPGIIGMGGGTVILLGLVVLMLILIIVKSVVIVGGNEIAVLERKYFGKAMPQGRVLAQEGEIGIQARTLGPGLHFLIPFLYEARKQSFTLIKEAEVGLVESIDGNSIPPGKIFGRTVDGHNTFQDGPAFLANGGEKGPQIPVIPAGTYRINPFLFKVRVVPVTIVPAGYIGIVTSMDGRQIQPGRLLAERIANHSTFEDGQTFLDQGGQRGPQIDILLPGTYRINTDLFKIELKEATVIPANKVGLITARDGKPLPEQEFVASPIAGHRDFQDASAFLANGGQRGPQLDVLKPGTYYINPLMFVVSLDDVAVIERGQVAVVVSNVGEEPVQVKQAVTESETDGKLSEKAQHDLEGRLRQGIERYVVPKGFRGIQQEVVGPGTYYLNRMAFHAYTIDTTNITIDWDENRETRFDPLKVVSKDGFEMGISVKVIIRVRPDQAPYMVAKIGSIDNLINHVIHPMIDSSFRNQASSTSAMNFMQDRQSEQRKAEDAIRIELERYHVECVSVLICQINLPQELMKTQTERIIAEQQMEMYNSQQQAESKRIATEKTRAEADQQKNLVEAEIGVKIAAQNKEKAIRFAEGEAEAIRLKKEGEAKGIAAVGKAEGERILAIGKATAEAYELQNKAIGEQGVVAIEISKQIAAGNIKVTPDFLVQGNENLGGLLSAYLTRHMAGQAKSDKPVTVQEA
;
A
#
# COMPACT_ATOMS: atom_id res chain seq x y z
N MET A 1 49.07 142.47 -28.77
CA MET A 1 48.92 142.82 -27.33
C MET A 1 48.93 141.51 -26.56
N HIS A 2 49.72 141.43 -25.48
CA HIS A 2 49.90 140.26 -24.59
C HIS A 2 50.33 138.94 -25.28
N GLY A 3 51.33 138.20 -24.82
CA GLY A 3 52.09 138.33 -23.57
C GLY A 3 51.99 137.02 -22.80
N ILE A 4 52.66 135.97 -23.29
CA ILE A 4 52.70 134.65 -22.65
C ILE A 4 53.91 134.61 -21.74
N GLU A 5 53.70 134.61 -20.42
CA GLU A 5 54.78 134.48 -19.46
C GLU A 5 55.23 133.02 -19.32
N PHE A 6 56.54 132.79 -19.42
CA PHE A 6 57.15 131.50 -19.08
C PHE A 6 57.29 131.38 -17.55
N ILE A 7 56.90 130.23 -16.99
CA ILE A 7 57.19 129.87 -15.60
C ILE A 7 58.30 128.81 -15.58
N PRO A 8 59.57 129.18 -15.32
CA PRO A 8 60.66 128.22 -15.08
C PRO A 8 60.68 127.81 -13.60
N GLY A 9 60.55 126.51 -13.27
CA GLY A 9 60.32 126.13 -11.87
C GLY A 9 60.55 124.67 -11.43
N ILE A 10 61.26 123.82 -12.19
CA ILE A 10 61.60 122.45 -11.74
C ILE A 10 63.06 122.10 -12.04
N ILE A 11 63.98 122.61 -11.21
CA ILE A 11 65.33 122.06 -11.01
C ILE A 11 65.57 122.08 -9.49
N GLY A 12 65.72 120.93 -8.84
CA GLY A 12 65.93 120.88 -7.38
C GLY A 12 65.38 119.68 -6.59
N MET A 13 64.93 118.59 -7.23
CA MET A 13 64.64 117.36 -6.47
C MET A 13 65.93 116.70 -5.98
N GLY A 14 66.34 117.04 -4.76
CA GLY A 14 67.48 116.42 -4.09
C GLY A 14 67.27 114.92 -3.89
N GLY A 15 68.35 114.14 -3.91
CA GLY A 15 68.31 112.66 -4.02
C GLY A 15 67.41 111.93 -3.02
N GLY A 16 67.19 112.47 -1.82
CA GLY A 16 66.23 111.94 -0.85
C GLY A 16 64.79 111.88 -1.37
N THR A 17 64.35 112.83 -2.21
CA THR A 17 63.02 112.82 -2.83
C THR A 17 62.90 111.75 -3.91
N VAL A 18 63.97 111.52 -4.69
CA VAL A 18 64.03 110.46 -5.71
C VAL A 18 64.06 109.07 -5.05
N ILE A 19 64.79 108.92 -3.95
CA ILE A 19 64.81 107.69 -3.14
C ILE A 19 63.44 107.45 -2.48
N LEU A 20 62.79 108.48 -1.93
CA LEU A 20 61.44 108.38 -1.36
C LEU A 20 60.41 107.97 -2.42
N LEU A 21 60.44 108.61 -3.60
CA LEU A 21 59.57 108.26 -4.72
C LEU A 21 59.84 106.83 -5.20
N GLY A 22 61.10 106.42 -5.29
CA GLY A 22 61.50 105.05 -5.63
C GLY A 22 61.03 104.01 -4.61
N LEU A 23 61.09 104.32 -3.31
CA LEU A 23 60.56 103.47 -2.24
C LEU A 23 59.03 103.40 -2.25
N VAL A 24 58.33 104.51 -2.54
CA VAL A 24 56.88 104.52 -2.72
C VAL A 24 56.47 103.69 -3.94
N VAL A 25 57.17 103.83 -5.07
CA VAL A 25 56.93 103.02 -6.27
C VAL A 25 57.24 101.54 -6.01
N LEU A 26 58.34 101.21 -5.31
CA LEU A 26 58.66 99.84 -4.91
C LEU A 26 57.59 99.24 -4.00
N MET A 27 57.12 100.00 -3.00
CA MET A 27 56.03 99.60 -2.11
C MET A 27 54.73 99.38 -2.88
N LEU A 28 54.40 100.26 -3.82
CA LEU A 28 53.20 100.18 -4.64
C LEU A 28 53.25 98.99 -5.63
N ILE A 29 54.42 98.70 -6.21
CA ILE A 29 54.69 97.48 -6.98
C ILE A 29 54.55 96.22 -6.10
N LEU A 30 55.12 96.23 -4.89
CA LEU A 30 54.98 95.10 -3.94
C LEU A 30 53.52 94.88 -3.51
N ILE A 31 52.74 95.95 -3.38
CA ILE A 31 51.28 95.86 -3.16
C ILE A 31 50.59 95.26 -4.38
N ILE A 32 50.85 95.74 -5.61
CA ILE A 32 50.23 95.20 -6.84
C ILE A 32 50.58 93.72 -7.02
N VAL A 33 51.86 93.34 -6.89
CA VAL A 33 52.32 91.95 -7.06
C VAL A 33 51.71 91.03 -6.01
N LYS A 34 51.57 91.46 -4.76
CA LYS A 34 50.88 90.68 -3.72
C LYS A 34 49.35 90.72 -3.85
N SER A 35 48.79 91.67 -4.59
CA SER A 35 47.34 91.82 -4.80
C SER A 35 46.79 90.83 -5.84
N VAL A 36 47.62 90.25 -6.70
CA VAL A 36 47.19 89.26 -7.70
C VAL A 36 47.18 87.86 -7.07
N VAL A 37 46.00 87.32 -6.82
CA VAL A 37 45.80 85.95 -6.33
C VAL A 37 45.24 85.08 -7.45
N ILE A 38 46.05 84.13 -7.92
CA ILE A 38 45.64 83.12 -8.90
C ILE A 38 45.15 81.88 -8.14
N VAL A 39 43.90 81.51 -8.33
CA VAL A 39 43.26 80.30 -7.78
C VAL A 39 43.27 79.23 -8.86
N GLY A 40 43.85 78.06 -8.57
CA GLY A 40 44.01 76.96 -9.53
C GLY A 40 42.69 76.30 -9.92
N GLY A 41 42.69 75.56 -11.03
CA GLY A 41 41.48 74.97 -11.62
C GLY A 41 40.68 74.05 -10.69
N ASN A 42 41.35 73.42 -9.73
CA ASN A 42 40.77 72.50 -8.73
C ASN A 42 40.75 73.09 -7.31
N GLU A 43 40.97 74.42 -7.17
CA GLU A 43 41.03 75.14 -5.90
C GLU A 43 39.84 76.12 -5.76
N ILE A 44 39.38 76.33 -4.52
CA ILE A 44 38.75 77.57 -4.09
C ILE A 44 39.74 78.40 -3.27
N ALA A 45 39.52 79.71 -3.18
CA ALA A 45 40.11 80.52 -2.11
C ALA A 45 39.04 80.96 -1.12
N VAL A 46 39.28 80.72 0.17
CA VAL A 46 38.50 81.28 1.27
C VAL A 46 39.21 82.55 1.75
N LEU A 47 38.48 83.65 1.88
CA LEU A 47 39.05 84.94 2.26
C LEU A 47 39.05 85.11 3.78
N GLU A 48 40.10 85.75 4.31
CA GLU A 48 40.17 86.20 5.70
C GLU A 48 40.46 87.69 5.74
N ARG A 49 39.57 88.48 6.35
CA ARG A 49 39.64 89.95 6.38
C ARG A 49 40.21 90.41 7.72
N LYS A 50 41.35 91.11 7.72
CA LYS A 50 42.19 91.27 8.94
C LYS A 50 42.02 92.55 9.76
N TYR A 51 42.11 93.74 9.17
CA TYR A 51 42.30 94.99 9.96
C TYR A 51 41.20 96.04 9.87
N PHE A 52 40.32 96.00 8.87
CA PHE A 52 39.29 97.04 8.66
C PHE A 52 37.92 96.43 8.34
N GLY A 53 36.91 96.66 9.17
CA GLY A 53 35.56 96.14 8.97
C GLY A 53 34.71 96.24 10.23
N LYS A 54 33.50 95.66 10.22
CA LYS A 54 32.71 95.45 11.43
C LYS A 54 33.29 94.28 12.24
N ALA A 55 33.20 94.33 13.56
CA ALA A 55 33.47 93.13 14.38
C ALA A 55 32.33 92.11 14.21
N MET A 56 32.65 90.81 14.20
CA MET A 56 31.63 89.76 14.14
C MET A 56 30.76 89.74 15.42
N PRO A 57 29.46 89.42 15.33
CA PRO A 57 28.62 89.14 16.49
C PRO A 57 29.16 87.99 17.33
N GLN A 58 28.98 88.04 18.66
CA GLN A 58 29.40 86.96 19.56
C GLN A 58 28.65 85.66 19.23
N GLY A 59 29.37 84.53 19.23
CA GLY A 59 28.85 83.20 18.92
C GLY A 59 28.97 82.77 17.44
N ARG A 60 29.14 83.73 16.52
CA ARG A 60 29.43 83.47 15.10
C ARG A 60 30.90 83.10 14.90
N VAL A 61 31.20 82.24 13.92
CA VAL A 61 32.55 81.74 13.59
C VAL A 61 33.06 82.32 12.26
N LEU A 62 32.17 82.60 11.31
CA LEU A 62 32.51 83.17 10.00
C LEU A 62 31.92 84.56 9.78
N ALA A 63 32.70 85.41 9.13
CA ALA A 63 32.35 86.76 8.78
C ALA A 63 31.39 86.82 7.56
N GLN A 64 30.37 87.67 7.66
CA GLN A 64 29.59 88.14 6.51
C GLN A 64 30.29 89.32 5.81
N GLU A 65 29.78 89.75 4.66
CA GLU A 65 30.47 90.74 3.82
C GLU A 65 30.68 92.09 4.55
N GLY A 66 31.95 92.44 4.76
CA GLY A 66 32.35 93.63 5.52
C GLY A 66 32.74 93.40 6.98
N GLU A 67 32.54 92.18 7.51
CA GLU A 67 33.00 91.79 8.86
C GLU A 67 34.47 91.31 8.85
N ILE A 68 35.18 91.52 9.96
CA ILE A 68 36.55 91.08 10.20
C ILE A 68 36.55 89.59 10.59
N GLY A 69 37.28 88.75 9.86
CA GLY A 69 37.33 87.29 10.08
C GLY A 69 37.37 86.47 8.78
N ILE A 70 37.33 85.15 8.91
CA ILE A 70 37.22 84.19 7.79
C ILE A 70 35.83 84.35 7.18
N GLN A 71 35.75 84.75 5.91
CA GLN A 71 34.50 85.03 5.22
C GLN A 71 33.75 83.73 4.88
N ALA A 72 32.42 83.76 4.96
CA ALA A 72 31.58 82.67 4.44
C ALA A 72 31.71 82.51 2.91
N ARG A 73 31.96 83.63 2.20
CA ARG A 73 32.11 83.70 0.73
C ARG A 73 33.44 83.10 0.26
N THR A 74 33.36 82.27 -0.79
CA THR A 74 34.52 81.71 -1.49
C THR A 74 34.77 82.42 -2.82
N LEU A 75 35.99 82.27 -3.35
CA LEU A 75 36.34 82.59 -4.73
C LEU A 75 36.64 81.30 -5.49
N GLY A 76 36.04 81.14 -6.68
CA GLY A 76 36.35 80.03 -7.57
C GLY A 76 37.67 80.24 -8.35
N PRO A 77 38.07 79.27 -9.20
CA PRO A 77 39.26 79.35 -10.04
C PRO A 77 39.32 80.63 -10.88
N GLY A 78 40.53 81.14 -11.09
CA GLY A 78 40.77 82.34 -11.90
C GLY A 78 41.76 83.32 -11.26
N LEU A 79 41.92 84.47 -11.90
CA LEU A 79 42.72 85.59 -11.40
C LEU A 79 41.81 86.55 -10.63
N HIS A 80 42.12 86.76 -9.35
CA HIS A 80 41.41 87.69 -8.46
C HIS A 80 42.36 88.79 -7.97
N PHE A 81 41.83 89.99 -7.77
CA PHE A 81 42.58 91.13 -7.24
C PHE A 81 42.12 91.44 -5.80
N LEU A 82 43.03 91.28 -4.84
CA LEU A 82 42.72 91.30 -3.40
C LEU A 82 43.74 92.16 -2.65
N ILE A 83 43.29 93.25 -2.06
CA ILE A 83 44.16 94.19 -1.32
C ILE A 83 44.94 93.43 -0.22
N PRO A 84 46.28 93.27 -0.34
CA PRO A 84 47.02 92.19 0.33
C PRO A 84 47.29 92.44 1.81
N PHE A 85 47.01 93.64 2.32
CA PHE A 85 46.99 93.93 3.75
C PHE A 85 45.57 93.79 4.34
N LEU A 86 44.51 93.86 3.52
CA LEU A 86 43.12 93.77 3.98
C LEU A 86 42.63 92.33 4.01
N TYR A 87 42.99 91.54 2.99
CA TYR A 87 42.56 90.16 2.81
C TYR A 87 43.75 89.20 2.69
N GLU A 88 43.67 88.06 3.37
CA GLU A 88 44.45 86.86 3.09
C GLU A 88 43.59 85.84 2.35
N ALA A 89 44.16 85.12 1.38
CA ALA A 89 43.45 84.12 0.58
C ALA A 89 43.95 82.71 0.91
N ARG A 90 43.19 81.97 1.72
CA ARG A 90 43.46 80.57 2.08
C ARG A 90 42.95 79.66 0.96
N LYS A 91 43.85 79.15 0.13
CA LYS A 91 43.51 78.19 -0.93
C LYS A 91 43.16 76.82 -0.35
N GLN A 92 42.15 76.15 -0.90
CA GLN A 92 41.69 74.82 -0.50
C GLN A 92 41.24 74.04 -1.75
N SER A 93 41.52 72.73 -1.81
CA SER A 93 41.08 71.87 -2.91
C SER A 93 39.55 71.68 -2.90
N PHE A 94 38.95 71.44 -4.06
CA PHE A 94 37.54 71.05 -4.17
C PHE A 94 37.23 69.74 -3.42
N THR A 95 36.01 69.63 -2.91
CA THR A 95 35.49 68.38 -2.32
C THR A 95 35.08 67.43 -3.43
N LEU A 96 35.82 66.32 -3.60
CA LEU A 96 35.51 65.24 -4.53
C LEU A 96 34.75 64.12 -3.82
N ILE A 97 33.61 63.71 -4.38
CA ILE A 97 32.78 62.57 -3.94
C ILE A 97 32.64 61.62 -5.13
N LYS A 98 33.08 60.37 -5.00
CA LYS A 98 33.01 59.37 -6.10
C LYS A 98 31.59 58.80 -6.25
N GLU A 99 31.33 58.09 -7.36
CA GLU A 99 30.00 57.56 -7.70
C GLU A 99 29.38 56.61 -6.65
N ALA A 100 30.23 55.83 -5.97
CA ALA A 100 29.90 54.92 -4.87
C ALA A 100 30.05 55.56 -3.47
N GLU A 101 30.15 56.89 -3.41
CA GLU A 101 30.27 57.68 -2.19
C GLU A 101 29.14 58.70 -2.09
N VAL A 102 28.89 59.20 -0.87
CA VAL A 102 27.92 60.25 -0.58
C VAL A 102 28.50 61.18 0.50
N GLY A 103 28.28 62.49 0.34
CA GLY A 103 28.77 63.50 1.26
C GLY A 103 27.73 63.84 2.33
N LEU A 104 28.05 63.56 3.59
CA LEU A 104 27.30 64.06 4.76
C LEU A 104 27.87 65.42 5.17
N VAL A 105 27.01 66.36 5.55
CA VAL A 105 27.43 67.75 5.81
C VAL A 105 27.15 68.13 7.27
N GLU A 106 28.13 68.76 7.91
CA GLU A 106 28.01 69.37 9.23
C GLU A 106 28.33 70.87 9.10
N SER A 107 27.36 71.75 9.38
CA SER A 107 27.58 73.20 9.38
C SER A 107 28.16 73.65 10.72
N ILE A 108 29.30 74.35 10.65
CA ILE A 108 30.05 74.87 11.79
C ILE A 108 29.39 76.15 12.34
N ASP A 109 28.61 76.85 11.53
CA ASP A 109 27.98 78.14 11.83
C ASP A 109 26.55 78.21 11.28
N GLY A 110 25.77 79.19 11.74
CA GLY A 110 24.34 79.34 11.45
C GLY A 110 23.46 79.44 12.69
N ASN A 111 22.15 79.37 12.48
CA ASN A 111 21.14 79.42 13.55
C ASN A 111 21.20 78.15 14.44
N SER A 112 20.89 78.26 15.72
CA SER A 112 20.77 77.07 16.58
C SER A 112 19.61 76.17 16.13
N ILE A 113 19.85 74.86 16.00
CA ILE A 113 18.80 73.86 15.73
C ILE A 113 17.71 73.95 16.82
N PRO A 114 16.41 73.97 16.45
CA PRO A 114 15.32 74.04 17.42
C PRO A 114 15.31 72.88 18.43
N PRO A 115 15.00 73.14 19.72
CA PRO A 115 15.03 72.11 20.76
C PRO A 115 14.06 70.97 20.44
N GLY A 116 14.57 69.73 20.53
CA GLY A 116 13.84 68.51 20.18
C GLY A 116 14.18 67.92 18.81
N LYS A 117 14.92 68.65 17.97
CA LYS A 117 15.55 68.12 16.74
C LYS A 117 17.04 67.83 16.95
N ILE A 118 17.62 67.08 16.02
CA ILE A 118 19.05 66.73 15.97
C ILE A 118 19.70 67.27 14.68
N PHE A 119 18.97 67.31 13.56
CA PHE A 119 19.49 67.74 12.26
C PHE A 119 18.97 69.11 11.82
N GLY A 120 19.86 69.87 11.18
CA GLY A 120 19.59 71.16 10.55
C GLY A 120 18.84 71.01 9.23
N ARG A 121 17.82 71.86 9.04
CA ARG A 121 16.96 71.88 7.84
C ARG A 121 17.70 72.32 6.58
N THR A 122 17.30 71.72 5.46
CA THR A 122 17.59 72.22 4.11
C THR A 122 17.06 73.65 3.97
N VAL A 123 17.85 74.49 3.30
CA VAL A 123 17.53 75.89 3.00
C VAL A 123 17.77 76.15 1.52
N ASP A 124 16.87 76.86 0.84
CA ASP A 124 16.96 77.05 -0.61
C ASP A 124 18.03 78.07 -1.06
N GLY A 125 18.35 78.05 -2.35
CA GLY A 125 19.21 79.05 -3.02
C GLY A 125 20.72 78.87 -2.84
N HIS A 126 21.18 78.04 -1.89
CA HIS A 126 22.60 77.91 -1.52
C HIS A 126 23.46 76.95 -2.38
N ASN A 127 22.90 76.44 -3.48
CA ASN A 127 23.57 75.62 -4.51
C ASN A 127 24.40 74.43 -3.96
N THR A 128 23.77 73.58 -3.13
CA THR A 128 24.37 72.38 -2.51
C THR A 128 25.65 72.71 -1.75
N PHE A 129 25.52 73.57 -0.72
CA PHE A 129 26.61 73.99 0.18
C PHE A 129 27.79 74.74 -0.48
N GLN A 130 27.62 75.23 -1.71
CA GLN A 130 28.65 76.00 -2.42
C GLN A 130 28.52 77.52 -2.20
N ASP A 131 27.31 78.03 -1.92
CA ASP A 131 27.09 79.43 -1.54
C ASP A 131 26.84 79.56 -0.03
N GLY A 132 27.93 79.71 0.73
CA GLY A 132 27.91 79.92 2.17
C GLY A 132 27.15 81.19 2.62
N PRO A 133 27.36 82.36 1.96
CA PRO A 133 26.56 83.56 2.23
C PRO A 133 25.05 83.35 2.06
N ALA A 134 24.61 82.69 0.98
CA ALA A 134 23.20 82.40 0.77
C ALA A 134 22.62 81.45 1.83
N PHE A 135 23.36 80.39 2.21
CA PHE A 135 22.95 79.49 3.30
C PHE A 135 22.73 80.25 4.63
N LEU A 136 23.68 81.10 5.02
CA LEU A 136 23.57 81.88 6.26
C LEU A 136 22.48 82.98 6.19
N ALA A 137 22.32 83.63 5.03
CA ALA A 137 21.31 84.67 4.84
C ALA A 137 19.88 84.12 4.83
N ASN A 138 19.68 82.93 4.24
CA ASN A 138 18.39 82.26 4.15
C ASN A 138 18.05 81.44 5.42
N GLY A 139 18.87 81.54 6.48
CA GLY A 139 18.55 81.04 7.82
C GLY A 139 19.11 79.66 8.18
N GLY A 140 20.12 79.17 7.47
CA GLY A 140 20.74 77.85 7.68
C GLY A 140 21.10 77.54 9.13
N GLU A 141 20.83 76.29 9.54
CA GLU A 141 20.98 75.81 10.92
C GLU A 141 22.36 75.15 11.15
N LYS A 142 22.94 75.35 12.34
CA LYS A 142 24.26 74.86 12.76
C LYS A 142 24.19 73.43 13.30
N GLY A 143 25.03 72.54 12.79
CA GLY A 143 25.09 71.12 13.16
C GLY A 143 25.02 70.17 11.96
N PRO A 144 24.82 68.86 12.17
CA PRO A 144 24.58 67.89 11.10
C PRO A 144 23.38 68.30 10.24
N GLN A 145 23.52 68.27 8.93
CA GLN A 145 22.48 68.68 7.98
C GLN A 145 21.67 67.46 7.50
N ILE A 146 20.39 67.67 7.19
CA ILE A 146 19.53 66.62 6.62
C ILE A 146 19.96 66.18 5.20
N PRO A 147 20.14 67.08 4.20
CA PRO A 147 20.34 66.68 2.82
C PRO A 147 21.76 66.19 2.56
N VAL A 148 21.88 65.15 1.72
CA VAL A 148 23.17 64.60 1.30
C VAL A 148 23.69 65.26 0.03
N ILE A 149 25.00 65.26 -0.15
CA ILE A 149 25.66 65.66 -1.40
C ILE A 149 25.91 64.40 -2.24
N PRO A 150 25.38 64.30 -3.48
CA PRO A 150 25.63 63.17 -4.35
C PRO A 150 27.06 63.20 -4.93
N ALA A 151 27.40 62.21 -5.77
CA ALA A 151 28.70 62.14 -6.42
C ALA A 151 28.96 63.36 -7.33
N GLY A 152 30.19 63.88 -7.30
CA GLY A 152 30.57 65.09 -8.02
C GLY A 152 31.80 65.79 -7.44
N THR A 153 32.08 66.99 -7.94
CA THR A 153 33.17 67.86 -7.47
C THR A 153 32.61 69.21 -7.07
N TYR A 154 32.71 69.56 -5.79
CA TYR A 154 31.98 70.67 -5.19
C TYR A 154 32.90 71.75 -4.59
N ARG A 155 32.48 73.01 -4.71
CA ARG A 155 33.21 74.21 -4.29
C ARG A 155 32.85 74.66 -2.87
N ILE A 156 32.82 73.72 -1.95
CA ILE A 156 32.31 73.89 -0.58
C ILE A 156 33.36 74.58 0.30
N ASN A 157 32.95 75.55 1.13
CA ASN A 157 33.84 76.24 2.07
C ASN A 157 34.14 75.34 3.29
N PRO A 158 35.37 74.79 3.46
CA PRO A 158 35.66 73.84 4.54
C PRO A 158 35.69 74.48 5.93
N PHE A 159 35.70 75.82 6.03
CA PHE A 159 35.59 76.52 7.31
C PHE A 159 34.14 76.71 7.76
N LEU A 160 33.17 76.65 6.84
CA LEU A 160 31.73 76.72 7.14
C LEU A 160 31.10 75.34 7.20
N PHE A 161 31.44 74.46 6.24
CA PHE A 161 30.84 73.14 6.08
C PHE A 161 31.92 72.05 6.13
N LYS A 162 31.81 71.17 7.12
CA LYS A 162 32.62 69.98 7.26
C LYS A 162 31.92 68.83 6.53
N VAL A 163 32.45 68.44 5.37
CA VAL A 163 31.92 67.32 4.58
C VAL A 163 32.62 66.03 4.98
N ARG A 164 31.84 65.03 5.39
CA ARG A 164 32.31 63.66 5.62
C ARG A 164 31.81 62.76 4.50
N VAL A 165 32.75 62.27 3.69
CA VAL A 165 32.48 61.30 2.63
C VAL A 165 32.31 59.91 3.25
N VAL A 166 31.20 59.25 2.95
CA VAL A 166 30.90 57.86 3.37
C VAL A 166 30.50 57.02 2.13
N PRO A 167 30.64 55.69 2.15
CA PRO A 167 30.13 54.85 1.06
C PRO A 167 28.61 54.91 0.97
N VAL A 168 28.05 54.72 -0.23
CA VAL A 168 26.60 54.57 -0.43
C VAL A 168 26.06 53.32 0.26
N THR A 169 24.80 53.33 0.65
CA THR A 169 24.15 52.17 1.29
C THR A 169 23.78 51.14 0.23
N ILE A 170 24.47 50.00 0.22
CA ILE A 170 24.19 48.89 -0.69
C ILE A 170 23.46 47.80 0.10
N VAL A 171 22.25 47.44 -0.35
CA VAL A 171 21.52 46.27 0.11
C VAL A 171 21.73 45.17 -0.96
N PRO A 172 22.52 44.12 -0.67
CA PRO A 172 22.78 43.06 -1.64
C PRO A 172 21.53 42.19 -1.90
N ALA A 173 21.53 41.46 -3.02
CA ALA A 173 20.46 40.51 -3.34
C ALA A 173 20.35 39.44 -2.25
N GLY A 174 19.11 39.09 -1.87
CA GLY A 174 18.85 38.18 -0.75
C GLY A 174 18.93 38.83 0.64
N TYR A 175 19.15 40.15 0.74
CA TYR A 175 19.10 40.91 1.98
C TYR A 175 18.01 42.00 1.95
N ILE A 176 17.67 42.50 3.14
CA ILE A 176 16.83 43.68 3.39
C ILE A 176 17.62 44.69 4.23
N GLY A 177 17.39 45.99 4.02
CA GLY A 177 17.86 47.04 4.92
C GLY A 177 16.74 47.48 5.87
N ILE A 178 16.88 47.19 7.16
CA ILE A 178 15.96 47.68 8.20
C ILE A 178 16.41 49.08 8.61
N VAL A 179 15.50 50.04 8.51
CA VAL A 179 15.80 51.46 8.76
C VAL A 179 15.38 51.86 10.18
N THR A 180 16.23 52.64 10.86
CA THR A 180 15.92 53.30 12.14
C THR A 180 16.23 54.79 12.01
N SER A 181 15.20 55.64 12.13
CA SER A 181 15.39 57.10 12.11
C SER A 181 15.86 57.61 13.47
N MET A 182 16.89 58.47 13.46
CA MET A 182 17.47 59.12 14.63
C MET A 182 16.77 60.43 15.01
N ASP A 183 16.03 61.05 14.08
CA ASP A 183 15.25 62.28 14.29
C ASP A 183 13.78 62.06 13.85
N GLY A 184 12.91 63.02 14.15
CA GLY A 184 11.48 63.00 13.84
C GLY A 184 10.57 62.97 15.07
N ARG A 185 9.26 62.86 14.82
CA ARG A 185 8.22 62.79 15.87
C ARG A 185 8.38 61.52 16.71
N GLN A 186 7.84 61.48 17.93
CA GLN A 186 7.81 60.23 18.70
C GLN A 186 6.80 59.25 18.08
N ILE A 187 7.14 57.95 18.08
CA ILE A 187 6.20 56.87 17.71
C ILE A 187 5.00 56.90 18.65
N GLN A 188 3.80 56.61 18.13
CA GLN A 188 2.57 56.63 18.92
C GLN A 188 2.62 55.59 20.07
N PRO A 189 2.20 55.95 21.31
CA PRO A 189 2.16 54.99 22.42
C PRO A 189 1.38 53.73 22.09
N GLY A 190 2.01 52.57 22.25
CA GLY A 190 1.42 51.26 21.95
C GLY A 190 1.78 50.67 20.58
N ARG A 191 2.44 51.43 19.69
CA ARG A 191 3.07 50.91 18.47
C ARG A 191 4.53 50.49 18.71
N LEU A 192 4.98 49.49 17.96
CA LEU A 192 6.37 49.01 17.97
C LEU A 192 7.23 49.66 16.87
N LEU A 193 6.61 50.10 15.77
CA LEU A 193 7.27 50.64 14.58
C LEU A 193 6.69 52.01 14.21
N ALA A 194 7.55 52.84 13.61
CA ALA A 194 7.15 54.10 13.00
C ALA A 194 6.26 53.87 11.78
N GLU A 195 5.22 54.70 11.65
CA GLU A 195 4.23 54.60 10.56
C GLU A 195 4.82 55.02 9.20
N ARG A 196 4.29 54.40 8.13
CA ARG A 196 4.72 54.67 6.75
C ARG A 196 4.32 56.07 6.31
N ILE A 197 5.23 56.73 5.59
CA ILE A 197 4.96 58.01 4.95
C ILE A 197 4.57 57.80 3.48
N ALA A 198 3.53 58.51 3.02
CA ALA A 198 3.08 58.40 1.64
C ALA A 198 4.15 58.89 0.65
N ASN A 199 4.40 58.10 -0.40
CA ASN A 199 5.39 58.35 -1.45
C ASN A 199 6.86 58.40 -0.98
N HIS A 200 7.18 57.93 0.22
CA HIS A 200 8.54 57.95 0.77
C HIS A 200 8.96 56.60 1.33
N SER A 201 9.74 55.84 0.55
CA SER A 201 10.14 54.46 0.89
C SER A 201 11.60 54.11 0.57
N THR A 202 12.39 55.04 0.02
CA THR A 202 13.84 54.83 -0.24
C THR A 202 14.75 55.48 0.80
N PHE A 203 14.21 56.34 1.67
CA PHE A 203 14.92 57.06 2.73
C PHE A 203 16.08 57.97 2.27
N GLU A 204 16.21 58.23 0.97
CA GLU A 204 17.26 59.10 0.40
C GLU A 204 16.98 60.60 0.67
N ASP A 205 15.72 61.02 0.57
CA ASP A 205 15.29 62.40 0.89
C ASP A 205 14.88 62.51 2.37
N GLY A 206 15.85 62.76 3.26
CA GLY A 206 15.57 62.99 4.67
C GLY A 206 14.72 64.25 4.97
N GLN A 207 14.63 65.21 4.03
CA GLN A 207 13.89 66.45 4.25
C GLN A 207 12.40 66.20 4.12
N THR A 208 11.99 65.56 3.01
CA THR A 208 10.60 65.14 2.78
C THR A 208 10.11 64.21 3.90
N PHE A 209 10.95 63.29 4.38
CA PHE A 209 10.62 62.43 5.53
C PHE A 209 10.22 63.23 6.78
N LEU A 210 11.06 64.19 7.19
CA LEU A 210 10.86 64.94 8.43
C LEU A 210 9.72 65.97 8.31
N ASP A 211 9.58 66.63 7.15
CA ASP A 211 8.52 67.63 6.95
C ASP A 211 7.13 67.00 6.72
N GLN A 212 7.05 65.80 6.13
CA GLN A 212 5.80 65.01 6.10
C GLN A 212 5.45 64.38 7.47
N GLY A 213 6.32 64.53 8.48
CA GLY A 213 6.03 64.19 9.87
C GLY A 213 6.54 62.83 10.32
N GLY A 214 7.59 62.31 9.68
CA GLY A 214 8.22 61.04 10.01
C GLY A 214 8.61 60.88 11.47
N GLN A 215 8.64 59.62 11.92
CA GLN A 215 8.77 59.25 13.32
C GLN A 215 10.15 58.65 13.63
N ARG A 216 10.72 59.02 14.77
CA ARG A 216 12.00 58.56 15.29
C ARG A 216 11.89 57.15 15.87
N GLY A 217 12.75 56.25 15.43
CA GLY A 217 12.79 54.85 15.84
C GLY A 217 12.80 53.89 14.64
N PRO A 218 12.60 52.57 14.86
CA PRO A 218 12.58 51.58 13.79
C PRO A 218 11.38 51.80 12.87
N GLN A 219 11.61 51.75 11.56
CA GLN A 219 10.60 52.01 10.54
C GLN A 219 9.83 50.74 10.15
N ILE A 220 8.59 50.90 9.71
CA ILE A 220 7.78 49.80 9.17
C ILE A 220 8.23 49.37 7.76
N ASP A 221 8.57 50.35 6.90
CA ASP A 221 9.11 50.13 5.56
C ASP A 221 10.58 49.66 5.64
N ILE A 222 10.96 48.83 4.66
CA ILE A 222 12.31 48.26 4.50
C ILE A 222 12.91 48.66 3.16
N LEU A 223 14.24 48.75 3.12
CA LEU A 223 14.99 48.85 1.87
C LEU A 223 15.08 47.46 1.24
N LEU A 224 14.70 47.38 -0.03
CA LEU A 224 14.87 46.19 -0.87
C LEU A 224 16.32 46.12 -1.41
N PRO A 225 16.74 45.03 -2.07
CA PRO A 225 18.03 44.98 -2.76
C PRO A 225 18.21 46.15 -3.75
N GLY A 226 19.30 46.90 -3.60
CA GLY A 226 19.50 48.17 -4.29
C GLY A 226 20.71 48.96 -3.77
N THR A 227 20.92 50.16 -4.33
CA THR A 227 21.97 51.10 -3.92
C THR A 227 21.34 52.46 -3.67
N TYR A 228 21.47 52.96 -2.43
CA TYR A 228 20.75 54.13 -1.94
C TYR A 228 21.71 55.18 -1.36
N ARG A 229 21.44 56.46 -1.66
CA ARG A 229 22.20 57.62 -1.17
C ARG A 229 21.55 58.20 0.08
N ILE A 230 21.54 57.41 1.14
CA ILE A 230 20.89 57.72 2.42
C ILE A 230 21.85 58.49 3.33
N ASN A 231 21.32 59.47 4.08
CA ASN A 231 22.04 60.08 5.19
C ASN A 231 22.18 59.08 6.35
N THR A 232 23.34 58.44 6.47
CA THR A 232 23.57 57.36 7.47
C THR A 232 23.57 57.83 8.92
N ASP A 233 23.64 59.14 9.16
CA ASP A 233 23.55 59.71 10.52
C ASP A 233 22.09 59.90 10.93
N LEU A 234 21.23 60.31 9.99
CA LEU A 234 19.78 60.46 10.19
C LEU A 234 19.09 59.09 10.20
N PHE A 235 19.48 58.19 9.30
CA PHE A 235 18.91 56.86 9.15
C PHE A 235 19.98 55.80 9.34
N LYS A 236 19.91 55.06 10.45
CA LYS A 236 20.74 53.88 10.68
C LYS A 236 20.13 52.69 9.95
N ILE A 237 20.90 52.05 9.07
CA ILE A 237 20.48 50.85 8.35
C ILE A 237 21.13 49.60 8.97
N GLU A 238 20.34 48.57 9.23
CA GLU A 238 20.78 47.24 9.66
C GLU A 238 20.41 46.21 8.59
N LEU A 239 21.42 45.58 7.97
CA LEU A 239 21.18 44.55 6.95
C LEU A 239 20.78 43.23 7.61
N LYS A 240 19.72 42.58 7.10
CA LYS A 240 19.31 41.21 7.47
C LYS A 240 19.00 40.38 6.24
N GLU A 241 19.06 39.07 6.39
CA GLU A 241 18.75 38.13 5.32
C GLU A 241 17.25 38.10 5.03
N ALA A 242 16.89 37.97 3.76
CA ALA A 242 15.51 37.80 3.33
C ALA A 242 14.99 36.41 3.76
N THR A 243 13.69 36.31 4.02
CA THR A 243 13.09 35.04 4.46
C THR A 243 12.97 34.07 3.30
N VAL A 244 13.77 33.01 3.30
CA VAL A 244 13.71 31.92 2.30
C VAL A 244 12.93 30.75 2.87
N ILE A 245 11.90 30.32 2.14
CA ILE A 245 11.06 29.15 2.46
C ILE A 245 11.45 27.98 1.52
N PRO A 246 12.04 26.88 2.03
CA PRO A 246 12.36 25.69 1.24
C PRO A 246 11.13 25.01 0.62
N ALA A 247 11.33 24.28 -0.49
CA ALA A 247 10.26 23.59 -1.24
C ALA A 247 9.44 22.58 -0.42
N ASN A 248 10.04 21.97 0.62
CA ASN A 248 9.42 21.01 1.53
C ASN A 248 8.95 21.63 2.86
N LYS A 249 8.98 22.96 2.98
CA LYS A 249 8.56 23.69 4.19
C LYS A 249 7.44 24.67 3.88
N VAL A 250 6.71 25.05 4.93
CA VAL A 250 5.74 26.13 4.93
C VAL A 250 6.20 27.19 5.94
N GLY A 251 6.08 28.47 5.60
CA GLY A 251 6.39 29.57 6.51
C GLY A 251 5.16 29.98 7.31
N LEU A 252 5.18 29.75 8.63
CA LEU A 252 4.15 30.23 9.55
C LEU A 252 4.53 31.63 10.03
N ILE A 253 3.59 32.59 10.03
CA ILE A 253 3.85 33.98 10.39
C ILE A 253 3.24 34.31 11.76
N THR A 254 3.96 35.08 12.56
CA THR A 254 3.46 35.69 13.81
C THR A 254 3.71 37.20 13.78
N ALA A 255 2.64 37.99 13.76
CA ALA A 255 2.71 39.45 13.78
C ALA A 255 2.91 39.98 15.22
N ARG A 256 3.80 40.98 15.38
CA ARG A 256 4.12 41.57 16.69
C ARG A 256 3.30 42.83 17.00
N ASP A 257 2.98 43.62 15.98
CA ASP A 257 2.07 44.77 16.04
C ASP A 257 0.77 44.42 15.28
N GLY A 258 -0.31 45.17 15.52
CA GLY A 258 -1.65 44.89 15.00
C GLY A 258 -2.74 45.07 16.06
N LYS A 259 -4.00 44.92 15.64
CA LYS A 259 -5.14 44.83 16.58
C LYS A 259 -4.94 43.63 17.52
N PRO A 260 -5.45 43.66 18.77
CA PRO A 260 -5.46 42.45 19.59
C PRO A 260 -6.25 41.33 18.91
N LEU A 261 -5.78 40.10 19.06
CA LEU A 261 -6.53 38.88 18.70
C LEU A 261 -7.73 38.73 19.65
N PRO A 262 -8.91 38.28 19.19
CA PRO A 262 -10.05 37.97 20.06
C PRO A 262 -9.71 36.86 21.06
N GLU A 263 -10.25 36.92 22.28
CA GLU A 263 -9.92 35.98 23.37
C GLU A 263 -10.31 34.51 23.09
N GLN A 264 -11.17 34.28 22.09
CA GLN A 264 -11.62 32.97 21.65
C GLN A 264 -10.84 32.42 20.44
N GLU A 265 -9.96 33.22 19.83
CA GLU A 265 -9.18 32.85 18.64
C GLU A 265 -7.70 32.60 19.00
N PHE A 266 -7.13 31.50 18.48
CA PHE A 266 -5.71 31.18 18.65
C PHE A 266 -4.82 31.64 17.49
N VAL A 267 -5.45 32.00 16.37
CA VAL A 267 -4.81 32.34 15.10
C VAL A 267 -5.61 33.46 14.43
N ALA A 268 -4.94 34.52 14.01
CA ALA A 268 -5.53 35.71 13.40
C ALA A 268 -6.22 35.41 12.06
N SER A 269 -7.34 36.09 11.84
CA SER A 269 -8.10 36.04 10.58
C SER A 269 -7.24 36.50 9.39
N PRO A 270 -7.37 35.85 8.22
CA PRO A 270 -6.58 36.16 7.03
C PRO A 270 -7.00 37.51 6.45
N ILE A 271 -6.08 38.22 5.79
CA ILE A 271 -6.33 39.59 5.33
C ILE A 271 -5.75 39.86 3.94
N ALA A 272 -6.44 40.68 3.14
CA ALA A 272 -6.02 40.94 1.76
C ALA A 272 -4.99 42.09 1.65
N GLY A 273 -4.27 42.15 0.52
CA GLY A 273 -3.56 43.35 0.05
C GLY A 273 -2.12 43.56 0.52
N HIS A 274 -1.63 42.83 1.54
CA HIS A 274 -0.30 43.03 2.13
C HIS A 274 0.85 42.23 1.48
N ARG A 275 0.61 41.66 0.29
CA ARG A 275 1.62 41.01 -0.58
C ARG A 275 2.49 39.97 0.14
N ASP A 276 1.86 38.97 0.75
CA ASP A 276 2.51 37.90 1.52
C ASP A 276 3.41 38.46 2.64
N PHE A 277 2.86 39.41 3.41
CA PHE A 277 3.50 40.11 4.54
C PHE A 277 4.71 41.00 4.19
N GLN A 278 4.97 41.24 2.89
CA GLN A 278 6.04 42.14 2.44
C GLN A 278 5.64 43.62 2.52
N ASP A 279 4.34 43.96 2.52
CA ASP A 279 3.86 45.32 2.84
C ASP A 279 3.21 45.35 4.23
N ALA A 280 4.05 45.54 5.25
CA ALA A 280 3.65 45.64 6.65
C ALA A 280 2.70 46.83 6.91
N SER A 281 2.82 47.92 6.15
CA SER A 281 1.93 49.07 6.28
C SER A 281 0.52 48.75 5.77
N ALA A 282 0.38 48.06 4.65
CA ALA A 282 -0.91 47.62 4.13
C ALA A 282 -1.59 46.62 5.09
N PHE A 283 -0.83 45.71 5.70
CA PHE A 283 -1.33 44.80 6.74
C PHE A 283 -1.95 45.56 7.93
N LEU A 284 -1.24 46.55 8.48
CA LEU A 284 -1.76 47.36 9.59
C LEU A 284 -2.93 48.26 9.18
N ALA A 285 -2.89 48.86 7.98
CA ALA A 285 -3.92 49.76 7.49
C ALA A 285 -5.25 49.03 7.22
N ASN A 286 -5.21 47.83 6.65
CA ASN A 286 -6.39 46.99 6.46
C ASN A 286 -6.93 46.44 7.80
N GLY A 287 -6.10 46.49 8.86
CA GLY A 287 -6.51 46.22 10.23
C GLY A 287 -6.13 44.83 10.74
N GLY A 288 -5.01 44.28 10.28
CA GLY A 288 -4.48 42.98 10.70
C GLY A 288 -4.24 42.87 12.22
N GLN A 289 -4.34 41.65 12.72
CA GLN A 289 -4.24 41.33 14.15
C GLN A 289 -2.82 40.85 14.52
N ARG A 290 -2.38 41.16 15.74
CA ARG A 290 -1.12 40.63 16.32
C ARG A 290 -1.31 39.18 16.79
N GLY A 291 -0.25 38.38 16.77
CA GLY A 291 -0.27 36.96 17.08
C GLY A 291 -0.01 36.06 15.86
N PRO A 292 -0.15 34.73 15.99
CA PRO A 292 -0.04 33.80 14.87
C PRO A 292 -1.05 34.15 13.77
N GLN A 293 -0.68 34.03 12.50
CA GLN A 293 -1.53 34.36 11.34
C GLN A 293 -2.08 33.10 10.68
N LEU A 294 -3.30 33.14 10.13
CA LEU A 294 -3.87 31.98 9.42
C LEU A 294 -3.15 31.71 8.10
N ASP A 295 -2.87 32.77 7.35
CA ASP A 295 -2.13 32.72 6.08
C ASP A 295 -0.72 32.17 6.27
N VAL A 296 -0.17 31.57 5.20
CA VAL A 296 1.16 30.94 5.21
C VAL A 296 1.99 31.36 4.00
N LEU A 297 3.30 31.46 4.20
CA LEU A 297 4.25 31.63 3.10
C LEU A 297 4.48 30.28 2.41
N LYS A 298 4.38 30.30 1.09
CA LYS A 298 4.72 29.18 0.20
C LYS A 298 6.24 29.17 -0.06
N PRO A 299 6.81 28.16 -0.72
CA PRO A 299 8.22 28.16 -1.07
C PRO A 299 8.61 29.36 -1.95
N GLY A 300 9.69 30.05 -1.59
CA GLY A 300 10.11 31.30 -2.22
C GLY A 300 10.98 32.17 -1.32
N THR A 301 11.40 33.33 -1.84
CA THR A 301 12.17 34.34 -1.10
C THR A 301 11.31 35.58 -0.89
N TYR A 302 11.14 35.98 0.37
CA TYR A 302 10.26 37.06 0.79
C TYR A 302 11.03 38.15 1.54
N TYR A 303 10.84 39.41 1.12
CA TYR A 303 11.42 40.58 1.77
C TYR A 303 10.45 41.08 2.86
N ILE A 304 10.51 40.45 4.04
CA ILE A 304 9.60 40.68 5.17
C ILE A 304 10.35 41.38 6.30
N ASN A 305 9.75 42.39 6.94
CA ASN A 305 10.36 43.10 8.07
C ASN A 305 10.32 42.23 9.36
N PRO A 306 11.46 41.73 9.88
CA PRO A 306 11.50 40.82 11.02
C PRO A 306 11.29 41.52 12.38
N LEU A 307 11.18 42.85 12.40
CA LEU A 307 10.71 43.57 13.57
C LEU A 307 9.18 43.51 13.67
N MET A 308 8.48 43.45 12.53
CA MET A 308 7.01 43.34 12.45
C MET A 308 6.54 41.88 12.53
N PHE A 309 7.14 40.99 11.74
CA PHE A 309 6.68 39.62 11.55
C PHE A 309 7.80 38.63 11.87
N VAL A 310 7.53 37.67 12.76
CA VAL A 310 8.39 36.49 12.94
C VAL A 310 7.90 35.41 11.99
N VAL A 311 8.81 34.79 11.24
CA VAL A 311 8.50 33.61 10.42
C VAL A 311 9.20 32.39 10.99
N SER A 312 8.46 31.30 11.21
CA SER A 312 8.98 29.98 11.54
C SER A 312 8.73 29.01 10.38
N LEU A 313 9.60 27.99 10.26
CA LEU A 313 9.48 26.95 9.24
C LEU A 313 8.85 25.68 9.85
N ASP A 314 7.80 25.18 9.21
CA ASP A 314 7.11 23.94 9.56
C ASP A 314 7.07 22.99 8.34
N ASP A 315 6.86 21.70 8.57
CA ASP A 315 6.81 20.69 7.51
C ASP A 315 5.47 20.68 6.77
N VAL A 316 5.52 20.65 5.44
CA VAL A 316 4.33 20.53 4.59
C VAL A 316 3.59 19.21 4.86
N ALA A 317 2.27 19.21 4.71
CA ALA A 317 1.50 17.97 4.70
C ALA A 317 1.67 17.29 3.34
N VAL A 318 2.34 16.13 3.32
CA VAL A 318 2.41 15.25 2.15
C VAL A 318 1.40 14.11 2.35
N ILE A 319 0.57 13.88 1.35
CA ILE A 319 -0.44 12.80 1.34
C ILE A 319 -0.10 11.89 0.17
N GLU A 320 0.21 10.62 0.46
CA GLU A 320 0.68 9.68 -0.57
C GLU A 320 -0.46 9.07 -1.40
N ARG A 321 -0.11 8.44 -2.52
CA ARG A 321 -1.10 7.78 -3.38
C ARG A 321 -1.68 6.56 -2.67
N GLY A 322 -3.00 6.55 -2.49
CA GLY A 322 -3.71 5.55 -1.69
C GLY A 322 -4.15 6.08 -0.32
N GLN A 323 -3.68 7.27 0.08
CA GLN A 323 -4.09 7.96 1.29
C GLN A 323 -5.05 9.12 0.99
N VAL A 324 -5.80 9.53 2.01
CA VAL A 324 -6.46 10.83 2.09
C VAL A 324 -6.16 11.47 3.44
N ALA A 325 -6.17 12.80 3.53
CA ALA A 325 -6.15 13.47 4.82
C ALA A 325 -7.55 13.93 5.24
N VAL A 326 -7.94 13.54 6.44
CA VAL A 326 -9.04 14.16 7.18
C VAL A 326 -8.47 15.40 7.87
N VAL A 327 -8.96 16.58 7.51
CA VAL A 327 -8.53 17.84 8.13
C VAL A 327 -9.43 18.15 9.32
N VAL A 328 -8.83 18.59 10.43
CA VAL A 328 -9.54 19.14 11.60
C VAL A 328 -9.20 20.61 11.71
N SER A 329 -10.21 21.47 11.62
CA SER A 329 -10.06 22.92 11.74
C SER A 329 -10.22 23.35 13.19
N ASN A 330 -9.19 23.99 13.73
CA ASN A 330 -9.22 24.72 15.01
C ASN A 330 -9.77 26.15 14.85
N VAL A 331 -9.92 26.61 13.60
CA VAL A 331 -10.42 27.95 13.23
C VAL A 331 -11.76 27.87 12.48
N GLY A 332 -12.37 29.02 12.21
CA GLY A 332 -13.68 29.14 11.56
C GLY A 332 -14.82 29.26 12.57
N GLU A 333 -16.05 29.35 12.08
CA GLU A 333 -17.21 29.53 12.96
C GLU A 333 -17.45 28.31 13.85
N GLU A 334 -17.83 28.53 15.12
CA GLU A 334 -18.43 27.43 15.89
C GLU A 334 -19.74 26.98 15.23
N PRO A 335 -20.00 25.66 15.10
CA PRO A 335 -21.22 25.15 14.49
C PRO A 335 -22.47 25.72 15.16
N VAL A 336 -23.49 26.09 14.36
CA VAL A 336 -24.74 26.72 14.83
C VAL A 336 -25.39 25.96 15.99
N GLN A 337 -25.27 24.63 15.99
CA GLN A 337 -25.82 23.75 17.02
C GLN A 337 -25.09 23.84 18.37
N VAL A 338 -23.79 24.17 18.36
CA VAL A 338 -23.02 24.49 19.57
C VAL A 338 -23.40 25.88 20.06
N LYS A 339 -23.46 26.87 19.16
CA LYS A 339 -23.93 28.23 19.48
C LYS A 339 -25.31 28.20 20.16
N GLN A 340 -26.27 27.45 19.61
CA GLN A 340 -27.60 27.24 20.21
C GLN A 340 -27.52 26.63 21.61
N ALA A 341 -26.82 25.50 21.79
CA ALA A 341 -26.70 24.85 23.09
C ALA A 341 -26.01 25.73 24.16
N VAL A 342 -25.03 26.56 23.77
CA VAL A 342 -24.37 27.52 24.67
C VAL A 342 -25.29 28.67 25.03
N THR A 343 -25.91 29.35 24.05
CA THR A 343 -26.82 30.48 24.30
C THR A 343 -28.04 30.09 25.13
N GLU A 344 -28.60 28.89 24.93
CA GLU A 344 -29.68 28.36 25.78
C GLU A 344 -29.19 28.11 27.22
N SER A 345 -27.97 27.60 27.40
CA SER A 345 -27.41 27.32 28.74
C SER A 345 -27.05 28.59 29.55
N GLU A 346 -26.83 29.73 28.90
CA GLU A 346 -26.56 31.01 29.56
C GLU A 346 -27.83 31.79 29.92
N THR A 347 -28.97 31.54 29.24
CA THR A 347 -30.21 32.31 29.43
C THR A 347 -31.24 31.63 30.33
N ASP A 348 -31.28 30.30 30.35
CA ASP A 348 -32.16 29.55 31.26
C ASP A 348 -31.43 28.32 31.81
N GLY A 349 -31.58 28.03 33.10
CA GLY A 349 -30.81 26.98 33.80
C GLY A 349 -31.20 25.54 33.42
N LYS A 350 -31.90 25.35 32.30
CA LYS A 350 -32.38 24.09 31.73
C LYS A 350 -32.47 24.25 30.22
N LEU A 351 -31.85 23.33 29.46
CA LEU A 351 -32.02 23.29 28.00
C LEU A 351 -33.50 23.14 27.64
N SER A 352 -33.95 23.80 26.57
CA SER A 352 -35.33 23.71 26.09
C SER A 352 -35.68 22.27 25.70
N GLU A 353 -36.90 21.80 26.00
CA GLU A 353 -37.38 20.47 25.57
C GLU A 353 -37.20 20.24 24.06
N LYS A 354 -37.27 21.30 23.25
CA LYS A 354 -37.08 21.22 21.80
C LYS A 354 -35.62 21.00 21.41
N ALA A 355 -34.68 21.68 22.05
CA ALA A 355 -33.25 21.46 21.84
C ALA A 355 -32.78 20.13 22.43
N GLN A 356 -33.35 19.71 23.57
CA GLN A 356 -33.19 18.36 24.10
C GLN A 356 -33.72 17.31 23.12
N HIS A 357 -34.90 17.50 22.54
CA HIS A 357 -35.47 16.57 21.55
C HIS A 357 -34.64 16.50 20.25
N ASP A 358 -34.12 17.62 19.74
CA ASP A 358 -33.25 17.60 18.56
C ASP A 358 -31.86 17.01 18.89
N LEU A 359 -31.33 17.21 20.10
CA LEU A 359 -30.09 16.59 20.57
C LEU A 359 -30.26 15.07 20.83
N GLU A 360 -31.37 14.65 21.44
CA GLU A 360 -31.74 13.25 21.59
C GLU A 360 -32.04 12.58 20.25
N GLY A 361 -32.72 13.28 19.32
CA GLY A 361 -32.97 12.81 17.96
C GLY A 361 -31.66 12.52 17.24
N ARG A 362 -30.67 13.40 17.40
CA ARG A 362 -29.30 13.19 16.90
C ARG A 362 -28.56 12.04 17.59
N LEU A 363 -28.71 11.88 18.91
CA LEU A 363 -28.19 10.71 19.64
C LEU A 363 -28.81 9.39 19.13
N ARG A 364 -30.13 9.36 18.91
CA ARG A 364 -30.87 8.21 18.39
C ARG A 364 -30.59 7.92 16.91
N GLN A 365 -30.20 8.92 16.13
CA GLN A 365 -29.73 8.78 14.74
C GLN A 365 -28.20 8.60 14.62
N GLY A 366 -27.46 8.61 15.73
CA GLY A 366 -26.00 8.48 15.73
C GLY A 366 -25.26 9.63 15.04
N ILE A 367 -25.88 10.81 14.90
CA ILE A 367 -25.35 11.93 14.12
C ILE A 367 -24.01 12.40 14.71
N GLU A 368 -22.98 12.30 13.88
CA GLU A 368 -21.61 12.20 14.34
C GLU A 368 -21.05 13.54 14.80
N ARG A 369 -20.56 13.55 16.03
CA ARG A 369 -20.62 14.74 16.90
C ARG A 369 -19.72 15.91 16.47
N TYR A 370 -18.81 15.70 15.51
CA TYR A 370 -17.76 16.65 15.15
C TYR A 370 -17.47 16.81 13.64
N VAL A 371 -18.20 16.13 12.75
CA VAL A 371 -18.01 16.30 11.29
C VAL A 371 -18.83 17.51 10.79
N VAL A 372 -18.16 18.47 10.16
CA VAL A 372 -18.70 19.78 9.80
C VAL A 372 -18.39 20.18 8.35
N PRO A 373 -19.21 21.02 7.71
CA PRO A 373 -18.87 21.64 6.42
C PRO A 373 -17.65 22.56 6.52
N LYS A 374 -17.07 22.85 5.36
CA LYS A 374 -15.90 23.73 5.23
C LYS A 374 -16.14 25.12 5.85
N GLY A 375 -15.20 25.56 6.68
CA GLY A 375 -15.23 26.89 7.32
C GLY A 375 -15.81 26.92 8.73
N PHE A 376 -16.31 25.78 9.24
CA PHE A 376 -16.65 25.61 10.65
C PHE A 376 -15.51 24.94 11.42
N ARG A 377 -15.39 25.25 12.72
CA ARG A 377 -14.46 24.57 13.63
C ARG A 377 -14.92 23.13 13.87
N GLY A 378 -14.02 22.16 13.66
CA GLY A 378 -14.31 20.73 13.73
C GLY A 378 -13.64 19.91 12.63
N ILE A 379 -13.99 18.63 12.56
CA ILE A 379 -13.49 17.68 11.57
C ILE A 379 -14.17 17.99 10.23
N GLN A 380 -13.42 18.34 9.20
CA GLN A 380 -13.98 18.75 7.92
C GLN A 380 -14.56 17.52 7.17
N GLN A 381 -15.76 17.67 6.61
CA GLN A 381 -16.43 16.63 5.82
C GLN A 381 -15.73 16.40 4.45
N GLU A 382 -15.09 17.44 3.90
CA GLU A 382 -14.26 17.32 2.69
C GLU A 382 -12.89 16.71 3.04
N VAL A 383 -12.60 15.50 2.54
CA VAL A 383 -11.25 14.91 2.61
C VAL A 383 -10.32 15.51 1.55
N VAL A 384 -9.05 15.62 1.90
CA VAL A 384 -7.99 16.10 1.01
C VAL A 384 -7.29 14.89 0.36
N GLY A 385 -7.18 14.89 -0.97
CA GLY A 385 -6.56 13.80 -1.73
C GLY A 385 -5.02 13.84 -1.74
N PRO A 386 -4.36 12.90 -2.46
CA PRO A 386 -2.91 12.83 -2.58
C PRO A 386 -2.29 14.11 -3.16
N GLY A 387 -1.22 14.61 -2.53
CA GLY A 387 -0.55 15.86 -2.92
C GLY A 387 0.29 16.49 -1.80
N THR A 388 0.83 17.67 -2.07
CA THR A 388 1.60 18.48 -1.11
C THR A 388 0.82 19.73 -0.72
N TYR A 389 0.54 19.90 0.57
CA TYR A 389 -0.33 20.93 1.11
C TYR A 389 0.42 21.81 2.11
N TYR A 390 0.50 23.11 1.79
CA TYR A 390 1.01 24.17 2.64
C TYR A 390 -0.11 24.60 3.58
N LEU A 391 -0.21 23.94 4.74
CA LEU A 391 -1.22 24.23 5.77
C LEU A 391 -0.56 24.76 7.05
N ASN A 392 -1.29 25.60 7.79
CA ASN A 392 -0.87 26.04 9.10
C ASN A 392 -1.28 25.00 10.15
N ARG A 393 -0.32 24.26 10.72
CA ARG A 393 -0.60 23.20 11.72
C ARG A 393 -1.23 23.71 13.03
N MET A 394 -1.15 25.00 13.33
CA MET A 394 -1.85 25.60 14.48
C MET A 394 -3.35 25.71 14.22
N ALA A 395 -3.74 25.99 12.97
CA ALA A 395 -5.12 26.18 12.55
C ALA A 395 -5.78 24.90 12.00
N PHE A 396 -5.01 24.02 11.38
CA PHE A 396 -5.49 22.82 10.69
C PHE A 396 -4.61 21.61 11.03
N HIS A 397 -5.17 20.57 11.64
CA HIS A 397 -4.48 19.29 11.83
C HIS A 397 -4.91 18.29 10.74
N ALA A 398 -3.96 17.68 10.02
CA ALA A 398 -4.24 16.70 8.98
C ALA A 398 -3.95 15.28 9.48
N TYR A 399 -4.96 14.43 9.55
CA TYR A 399 -4.83 13.00 9.83
C TYR A 399 -4.81 12.21 8.52
N THR A 400 -3.67 11.63 8.17
CA THR A 400 -3.52 10.73 7.01
C THR A 400 -4.18 9.39 7.29
N ILE A 401 -5.10 8.97 6.42
CA ILE A 401 -5.87 7.73 6.50
C ILE A 401 -5.62 6.93 5.22
N ASP A 402 -5.18 5.67 5.36
CA ASP A 402 -5.01 4.75 4.24
C ASP A 402 -6.37 4.27 3.72
N THR A 403 -6.57 4.38 2.40
CA THR A 403 -7.81 3.99 1.68
C THR A 403 -7.61 2.78 0.75
N THR A 404 -6.39 2.25 0.76
CA THR A 404 -6.00 0.92 0.29
C THR A 404 -6.50 -0.17 1.24
N ASN A 405 -6.34 -1.44 0.85
CA ASN A 405 -6.64 -2.57 1.72
C ASN A 405 -5.54 -2.70 2.78
N ILE A 406 -5.92 -2.57 4.05
CA ILE A 406 -5.03 -2.76 5.21
C ILE A 406 -5.21 -4.20 5.69
N THR A 407 -4.12 -4.97 5.77
CA THR A 407 -4.14 -6.34 6.29
C THR A 407 -3.60 -6.34 7.72
N ILE A 408 -4.34 -6.97 8.63
CA ILE A 408 -3.99 -7.11 10.05
C ILE A 408 -3.84 -8.60 10.33
N ASP A 409 -2.72 -9.00 10.93
CA ASP A 409 -2.34 -10.39 11.12
C ASP A 409 -2.22 -10.76 12.61
N TRP A 410 -2.81 -11.92 12.97
CA TRP A 410 -2.65 -12.65 14.22
C TRP A 410 -1.97 -13.98 13.89
N ASP A 411 -0.69 -14.17 14.26
CA ASP A 411 0.08 -15.37 13.92
C ASP A 411 1.29 -15.58 14.86
N GLU A 412 1.93 -16.75 14.80
CA GLU A 412 3.13 -17.07 15.62
C GLU A 412 4.42 -16.41 15.08
N ASN A 413 4.36 -15.68 13.96
CA ASN A 413 5.53 -15.11 13.30
C ASN A 413 5.97 -13.79 13.96
N ARG A 414 7.28 -13.53 13.98
CA ARG A 414 7.88 -12.40 14.72
C ARG A 414 7.68 -11.01 14.08
N GLU A 415 6.99 -10.96 12.94
CA GLU A 415 6.68 -9.76 12.16
C GLU A 415 5.20 -9.39 12.16
N THR A 416 4.31 -10.23 12.71
CA THR A 416 2.87 -9.94 12.78
C THR A 416 2.52 -9.03 13.97
N ARG A 417 1.43 -8.26 13.85
CA ARG A 417 1.05 -7.24 14.86
C ARG A 417 0.54 -7.89 16.15
N PHE A 418 -0.01 -9.10 16.09
CA PHE A 418 -0.59 -9.81 17.23
C PHE A 418 -0.21 -11.30 17.24
N ASP A 419 -0.19 -11.87 18.45
CA ASP A 419 -0.13 -13.32 18.68
C ASP A 419 -1.39 -14.04 18.14
N PRO A 420 -1.36 -15.38 17.94
CA PRO A 420 -2.56 -16.15 17.58
C PRO A 420 -3.62 -16.13 18.68
N LEU A 421 -4.89 -16.24 18.28
CA LEU A 421 -6.02 -16.26 19.20
C LEU A 421 -6.06 -17.59 19.95
N LYS A 422 -5.85 -17.55 21.28
CA LYS A 422 -5.95 -18.71 22.16
C LYS A 422 -7.37 -18.84 22.68
N VAL A 423 -8.10 -19.82 22.12
CA VAL A 423 -9.52 -20.05 22.41
C VAL A 423 -9.76 -21.47 22.92
N VAL A 424 -10.84 -21.67 23.66
CA VAL A 424 -11.25 -22.98 24.17
C VAL A 424 -12.45 -23.45 23.36
N SER A 425 -12.39 -24.68 22.88
CA SER A 425 -13.50 -25.35 22.18
C SER A 425 -14.61 -25.78 23.15
N LYS A 426 -15.80 -26.06 22.62
CA LYS A 426 -16.93 -26.60 23.41
C LYS A 426 -16.59 -27.84 24.24
N ASP A 427 -15.66 -28.66 23.76
CA ASP A 427 -15.27 -29.92 24.41
C ASP A 427 -14.13 -29.74 25.44
N GLY A 428 -13.70 -28.49 25.69
CA GLY A 428 -12.70 -28.13 26.71
C GLY A 428 -11.25 -28.09 26.22
N PHE A 429 -10.96 -28.41 24.95
CA PHE A 429 -9.61 -28.32 24.39
C PHE A 429 -9.24 -26.89 24.01
N GLU A 430 -8.06 -26.44 24.43
CA GLU A 430 -7.42 -25.22 23.94
C GLU A 430 -6.97 -25.40 22.48
N MET A 431 -7.13 -24.36 21.66
CA MET A 431 -6.62 -24.31 20.29
C MET A 431 -6.17 -22.89 19.91
N GLY A 432 -5.09 -22.81 19.12
CA GLY A 432 -4.57 -21.55 18.60
C GLY A 432 -5.09 -21.28 17.19
N ILE A 433 -5.65 -20.10 16.93
CA ILE A 433 -6.13 -19.71 15.59
C ILE A 433 -5.29 -18.55 15.06
N SER A 434 -4.59 -18.76 13.95
CA SER A 434 -3.97 -17.67 13.18
C SER A 434 -5.00 -17.09 12.21
N VAL A 435 -5.18 -15.77 12.24
CA VAL A 435 -6.24 -15.04 11.51
C VAL A 435 -5.62 -13.86 10.76
N LYS A 436 -6.15 -13.55 9.58
CA LYS A 436 -5.87 -12.32 8.84
C LYS A 436 -7.17 -11.57 8.57
N VAL A 437 -7.20 -10.27 8.84
CA VAL A 437 -8.37 -9.41 8.59
C VAL A 437 -7.97 -8.35 7.60
N ILE A 438 -8.71 -8.26 6.50
CA ILE A 438 -8.51 -7.23 5.47
C ILE A 438 -9.62 -6.19 5.64
N ILE A 439 -9.23 -4.98 6.03
CA ILE A 439 -10.13 -3.82 6.14
C ILE A 439 -9.81 -2.78 5.07
N ARG A 440 -10.73 -1.85 4.86
CA ARG A 440 -10.53 -0.67 4.03
C ARG A 440 -11.34 0.51 4.57
N VAL A 441 -10.77 1.71 4.56
CA VAL A 441 -11.53 2.95 4.82
C VAL A 441 -11.88 3.58 3.47
N ARG A 442 -13.15 3.91 3.23
CA ARG A 442 -13.53 4.65 2.01
C ARG A 442 -13.27 6.16 2.20
N PRO A 443 -12.83 6.91 1.17
CA PRO A 443 -12.54 8.34 1.29
C PRO A 443 -13.69 9.19 1.87
N ASP A 444 -14.92 8.91 1.45
CA ASP A 444 -16.15 9.56 1.93
C ASP A 444 -16.49 9.24 3.40
N GLN A 445 -15.96 8.14 3.91
CA GLN A 445 -16.19 7.62 5.26
C GLN A 445 -15.07 7.97 6.26
N ALA A 446 -13.91 8.40 5.79
CA ALA A 446 -12.76 8.69 6.64
C ALA A 446 -13.00 9.77 7.71
N PRO A 447 -13.70 10.90 7.47
CA PRO A 447 -13.98 11.91 8.50
C PRO A 447 -14.82 11.36 9.66
N TYR A 448 -15.77 10.50 9.32
CA TYR A 448 -16.70 9.83 10.23
C TYR A 448 -15.96 8.79 11.10
N MET A 449 -15.06 8.00 10.50
CA MET A 449 -14.14 7.14 11.26
C MET A 449 -13.29 7.95 12.26
N VAL A 450 -12.62 9.02 11.80
CA VAL A 450 -11.78 9.88 12.67
C VAL A 450 -12.61 10.50 13.82
N ALA A 451 -13.85 10.89 13.56
CA ALA A 451 -14.76 11.44 14.58
C ALA A 451 -15.13 10.46 15.70
N LYS A 452 -15.01 9.14 15.48
CA LYS A 452 -15.33 8.11 16.49
C LYS A 452 -14.12 7.53 17.20
N ILE A 453 -12.98 7.37 16.50
CA ILE A 453 -11.82 6.62 17.02
C ILE A 453 -10.47 7.35 16.90
N GLY A 454 -10.44 8.49 16.20
CA GLY A 454 -9.24 9.30 15.98
C GLY A 454 -8.28 8.74 14.92
N SER A 455 -7.79 7.50 15.11
CA SER A 455 -6.75 6.91 14.25
C SER A 455 -7.01 5.44 13.90
N ILE A 456 -6.38 4.97 12.82
CA ILE A 456 -6.40 3.56 12.41
C ILE A 456 -5.78 2.68 13.50
N ASP A 457 -4.68 3.09 14.14
CA ASP A 457 -4.09 2.31 15.24
C ASP A 457 -5.03 2.17 16.45
N ASN A 458 -5.80 3.21 16.79
CA ASN A 458 -6.79 3.12 17.85
C ASN A 458 -7.91 2.14 17.48
N LEU A 459 -8.37 2.15 16.23
CA LEU A 459 -9.34 1.20 15.70
C LEU A 459 -8.80 -0.24 15.76
N ILE A 460 -7.57 -0.48 15.30
CA ILE A 460 -6.95 -1.80 15.30
C ILE A 460 -6.82 -2.34 16.73
N ASN A 461 -6.31 -1.53 17.65
CA ASN A 461 -5.95 -1.99 18.99
C ASN A 461 -7.14 -2.06 19.96
N HIS A 462 -8.12 -1.15 19.87
CA HIS A 462 -9.23 -1.04 20.83
C HIS A 462 -10.59 -1.50 20.32
N VAL A 463 -10.77 -1.65 19.00
CA VAL A 463 -12.04 -2.08 18.39
C VAL A 463 -11.88 -3.42 17.69
N ILE A 464 -10.98 -3.52 16.70
CA ILE A 464 -10.79 -4.73 15.92
C ILE A 464 -10.24 -5.84 16.81
N HIS A 465 -9.08 -5.68 17.46
CA HIS A 465 -8.48 -6.77 18.23
C HIS A 465 -9.41 -7.40 19.29
N PRO A 466 -10.12 -6.64 20.15
CA PRO A 466 -11.11 -7.21 21.07
C PRO A 466 -12.32 -7.86 20.38
N MET A 467 -12.78 -7.32 19.25
CA MET A 467 -13.89 -7.89 18.47
C MET A 467 -13.49 -9.22 17.82
N ILE A 468 -12.27 -9.31 17.26
CA ILE A 468 -11.72 -10.52 16.66
C ILE A 468 -11.59 -11.61 17.73
N ASP A 469 -10.96 -11.32 18.88
CA ASP A 469 -10.86 -12.27 19.99
C ASP A 469 -12.25 -12.76 20.44
N SER A 470 -13.17 -11.83 20.73
CA SER A 470 -14.53 -12.16 21.17
C SER A 470 -15.29 -13.01 20.15
N SER A 471 -15.23 -12.66 18.86
CA SER A 471 -15.92 -13.40 17.78
C SER A 471 -15.44 -14.86 17.69
N PHE A 472 -14.12 -15.07 17.61
CA PHE A 472 -13.55 -16.41 17.53
C PHE A 472 -13.69 -17.21 18.83
N ARG A 473 -13.58 -16.56 19.99
CA ARG A 473 -13.83 -17.16 21.31
C ARG A 473 -15.27 -17.67 21.46
N ASN A 474 -16.25 -16.88 21.02
CA ASN A 474 -17.67 -17.27 21.03
C ASN A 474 -17.97 -18.43 20.07
N GLN A 475 -17.40 -18.41 18.86
CA GLN A 475 -17.55 -19.51 17.89
C GLN A 475 -16.92 -20.81 18.40
N ALA A 476 -15.67 -20.76 18.87
CA ALA A 476 -14.99 -21.90 19.47
C ALA A 476 -15.76 -22.49 20.65
N SER A 477 -16.32 -21.65 21.54
CA SER A 477 -17.14 -22.11 22.66
C SER A 477 -18.42 -22.85 22.23
N SER A 478 -18.89 -22.64 20.99
CA SER A 478 -20.14 -23.23 20.47
C SER A 478 -19.95 -24.54 19.70
N THR A 479 -18.73 -24.79 19.19
CA THR A 479 -18.41 -25.89 18.27
C THR A 479 -17.31 -26.79 18.84
N SER A 480 -17.32 -28.09 18.51
CA SER A 480 -16.23 -29.01 18.86
C SER A 480 -14.95 -28.64 18.12
N ALA A 481 -13.78 -28.87 18.73
CA ALA A 481 -12.49 -28.49 18.12
C ALA A 481 -12.29 -29.11 16.72
N MET A 482 -12.77 -30.35 16.54
CA MET A 482 -12.69 -31.07 15.28
C MET A 482 -13.63 -30.51 14.20
N ASN A 483 -14.89 -30.23 14.54
CA ASN A 483 -15.84 -29.67 13.57
C ASN A 483 -15.43 -28.25 13.18
N PHE A 484 -14.87 -27.47 14.10
CA PHE A 484 -14.33 -26.13 13.80
C PHE A 484 -13.22 -26.17 12.72
N MET A 485 -12.40 -27.23 12.70
CA MET A 485 -11.42 -27.44 11.63
C MET A 485 -12.06 -27.94 10.32
N GLN A 486 -13.04 -28.84 10.38
CA GLN A 486 -13.72 -29.38 9.19
C GLN A 486 -14.59 -28.33 8.49
N ASP A 487 -15.44 -27.64 9.24
CA ASP A 487 -16.41 -26.65 8.76
C ASP A 487 -15.83 -25.22 8.73
N ARG A 488 -14.49 -25.08 8.66
CA ARG A 488 -13.74 -23.81 8.68
C ARG A 488 -14.31 -22.72 7.77
N GLN A 489 -14.80 -23.08 6.57
CA GLN A 489 -15.40 -22.12 5.64
C GLN A 489 -16.72 -21.52 6.17
N SER A 490 -17.47 -22.26 6.98
CA SER A 490 -18.69 -21.75 7.62
C SER A 490 -18.36 -20.83 8.81
N GLU A 491 -17.41 -21.22 9.66
CA GLU A 491 -16.98 -20.41 10.81
C GLU A 491 -16.34 -19.09 10.35
N GLN A 492 -15.51 -19.14 9.30
CA GLN A 492 -14.94 -17.94 8.68
C GLN A 492 -16.03 -16.96 8.18
N ARG A 493 -17.12 -17.46 7.57
CA ARG A 493 -18.25 -16.61 7.15
C ARG A 493 -19.00 -16.02 8.34
N LYS A 494 -19.30 -16.82 9.38
CA LYS A 494 -19.90 -16.31 10.62
C LYS A 494 -19.06 -15.20 11.26
N ALA A 495 -17.74 -15.34 11.22
CA ALA A 495 -16.81 -14.32 11.70
C ALA A 495 -16.89 -13.07 10.84
N GLU A 496 -16.73 -13.20 9.51
CA GLU A 496 -16.76 -12.09 8.56
C GLU A 496 -18.06 -11.28 8.64
N ASP A 497 -19.23 -11.93 8.67
CA ASP A 497 -20.51 -11.24 8.77
C ASP A 497 -20.70 -10.51 10.11
N ALA A 498 -20.29 -11.12 11.24
CA ALA A 498 -20.35 -10.49 12.56
C ALA A 498 -19.40 -9.28 12.66
N ILE A 499 -18.20 -9.40 12.10
CA ILE A 499 -17.17 -8.35 12.11
C ILE A 499 -17.56 -7.21 11.17
N ARG A 500 -18.16 -7.50 10.01
CA ARG A 500 -18.66 -6.49 9.05
C ARG A 500 -19.72 -5.59 9.69
N ILE A 501 -20.73 -6.18 10.34
CA ILE A 501 -21.85 -5.44 10.98
C ILE A 501 -21.35 -4.47 12.06
N GLU A 502 -20.32 -4.84 12.82
CA GLU A 502 -19.76 -3.98 13.86
C GLU A 502 -18.82 -2.91 13.28
N LEU A 503 -17.97 -3.24 12.30
CA LEU A 503 -17.07 -2.26 11.66
C LEU A 503 -17.79 -1.21 10.80
N GLU A 504 -18.95 -1.53 10.23
CA GLU A 504 -19.81 -0.55 9.57
C GLU A 504 -20.21 0.61 10.51
N ARG A 505 -20.37 0.36 11.82
CA ARG A 505 -20.65 1.41 12.82
C ARG A 505 -19.48 2.36 13.05
N TYR A 506 -18.27 1.93 12.72
CA TYR A 506 -17.05 2.74 12.75
C TYR A 506 -16.69 3.31 11.36
N HIS A 507 -17.57 3.11 10.36
CA HIS A 507 -17.42 3.59 8.99
C HIS A 507 -16.23 2.95 8.25
N VAL A 508 -15.94 1.69 8.60
CA VAL A 508 -14.85 0.88 8.08
C VAL A 508 -15.42 -0.32 7.34
N GLU A 509 -14.91 -0.59 6.14
CA GLU A 509 -15.34 -1.69 5.29
C GLU A 509 -14.53 -2.95 5.61
N CYS A 510 -15.20 -4.02 6.05
CA CYS A 510 -14.56 -5.34 6.18
C CYS A 510 -14.56 -6.03 4.80
N VAL A 511 -13.38 -6.17 4.21
CA VAL A 511 -13.20 -6.75 2.86
C VAL A 511 -13.23 -8.28 2.93
N SER A 512 -12.50 -8.88 3.88
CA SER A 512 -12.66 -10.29 4.25
C SER A 512 -11.98 -10.61 5.59
N VAL A 513 -12.45 -11.65 6.27
CA VAL A 513 -11.80 -12.29 7.41
C VAL A 513 -11.34 -13.67 6.97
N LEU A 514 -10.05 -13.97 7.13
CA LEU A 514 -9.43 -15.23 6.71
C LEU A 514 -8.89 -15.97 7.95
N ILE A 515 -9.41 -17.16 8.22
CA ILE A 515 -8.70 -18.12 9.07
C ILE A 515 -7.52 -18.62 8.23
N CYS A 516 -6.30 -18.69 8.79
CA CYS A 516 -5.12 -19.21 8.11
C CYS A 516 -4.74 -20.61 8.58
N GLN A 517 -4.46 -20.74 9.89
CA GLN A 517 -4.05 -21.99 10.54
C GLN A 517 -4.86 -22.20 11.82
N ILE A 518 -5.15 -23.47 12.14
CA ILE A 518 -5.77 -23.89 13.39
C ILE A 518 -4.82 -24.91 14.01
N ASN A 519 -4.23 -24.56 15.15
CA ASN A 519 -3.27 -25.36 15.89
C ASN A 519 -4.04 -26.17 16.97
N LEU A 520 -4.18 -27.47 16.74
CA LEU A 520 -4.89 -28.41 17.61
C LEU A 520 -3.92 -29.26 18.46
N PRO A 521 -4.27 -29.61 19.72
CA PRO A 521 -3.48 -30.54 20.53
C PRO A 521 -3.26 -31.88 19.81
N GLN A 522 -2.03 -32.39 19.85
CA GLN A 522 -1.65 -33.63 19.13
C GLN A 522 -2.42 -34.87 19.61
N GLU A 523 -2.95 -34.86 20.84
CA GLU A 523 -3.76 -35.95 21.40
C GLU A 523 -5.09 -36.14 20.65
N LEU A 524 -5.74 -35.04 20.23
CA LEU A 524 -6.93 -35.10 19.38
C LEU A 524 -6.60 -35.65 17.98
N MET A 525 -5.52 -35.14 17.38
CA MET A 525 -5.08 -35.61 16.06
C MET A 525 -4.72 -37.10 16.09
N LYS A 526 -4.05 -37.57 17.15
CA LYS A 526 -3.73 -38.98 17.35
C LYS A 526 -4.98 -39.84 17.50
N THR A 527 -5.87 -39.51 18.45
CA THR A 527 -7.09 -40.30 18.71
C THR A 527 -8.03 -40.32 17.50
N GLN A 528 -8.14 -39.23 16.73
CA GLN A 528 -8.89 -39.24 15.47
C GLN A 528 -8.20 -40.10 14.40
N THR A 529 -6.87 -40.02 14.25
CA THR A 529 -6.12 -40.84 13.30
C THR A 529 -6.26 -42.33 13.63
N GLU A 530 -6.19 -42.70 14.91
CA GLU A 530 -6.44 -44.06 15.39
C GLU A 530 -7.88 -44.50 15.10
N ARG A 531 -8.88 -43.61 15.26
CA ARG A 531 -10.28 -43.90 14.91
C ARG A 531 -10.49 -44.12 13.41
N ILE A 532 -9.89 -43.28 12.56
CA ILE A 532 -9.96 -43.40 11.09
C ILE A 532 -9.26 -44.68 10.62
N ILE A 533 -8.10 -45.02 11.21
CA ILE A 533 -7.41 -46.29 10.95
C ILE A 533 -8.30 -47.48 11.38
N ALA A 534 -8.97 -47.40 12.54
CA ALA A 534 -9.89 -48.45 12.98
C ALA A 534 -11.13 -48.59 12.09
N GLU A 535 -11.71 -47.48 11.61
CA GLU A 535 -12.81 -47.47 10.65
C GLU A 535 -12.38 -48.10 9.31
N GLN A 536 -11.22 -47.72 8.76
CA GLN A 536 -10.65 -48.30 7.54
C GLN A 536 -10.27 -49.77 7.69
N GLN A 537 -9.73 -50.18 8.85
CA GLN A 537 -9.47 -51.59 9.16
C GLN A 537 -10.78 -52.38 9.28
N MET A 538 -11.82 -51.83 9.91
CA MET A 538 -13.12 -52.48 10.01
C MET A 538 -13.77 -52.66 8.62
N GLU A 539 -13.71 -51.64 7.75
CA GLU A 539 -14.17 -51.74 6.37
C GLU A 539 -13.35 -52.77 5.57
N MET A 540 -12.03 -52.80 5.73
CA MET A 540 -11.17 -53.82 5.14
C MET A 540 -11.52 -55.23 5.63
N TYR A 541 -11.70 -55.43 6.94
CA TYR A 541 -12.10 -56.73 7.52
C TYR A 541 -13.50 -57.15 7.06
N ASN A 542 -14.46 -56.23 6.99
CA ASN A 542 -15.80 -56.51 6.46
C ASN A 542 -15.73 -56.92 4.97
N SER A 543 -14.92 -56.22 4.16
CA SER A 543 -14.69 -56.56 2.75
C SER A 543 -13.99 -57.92 2.60
N GLN A 544 -12.99 -58.21 3.44
CA GLN A 544 -12.30 -59.51 3.48
C GLN A 544 -13.25 -60.64 3.90
N GLN A 545 -14.08 -60.44 4.94
CA GLN A 545 -15.09 -61.42 5.34
C GLN A 545 -16.16 -61.65 4.27
N GLN A 546 -16.58 -60.61 3.54
CA GLN A 546 -17.48 -60.76 2.39
C GLN A 546 -16.81 -61.48 1.21
N ALA A 547 -15.52 -61.27 0.96
CA ALA A 547 -14.77 -61.99 -0.06
C ALA A 547 -14.54 -63.47 0.32
N GLU A 548 -14.16 -63.72 1.58
CA GLU A 548 -13.88 -65.05 2.09
C GLU A 548 -15.14 -65.90 2.24
N SER A 549 -16.26 -65.33 2.72
CA SER A 549 -17.56 -66.02 2.75
C SER A 549 -18.08 -66.33 1.34
N LYS A 550 -17.87 -65.44 0.36
CA LYS A 550 -18.11 -65.75 -1.06
C LYS A 550 -17.22 -66.89 -1.54
N ARG A 551 -15.91 -66.91 -1.22
CA ARG A 551 -15.00 -67.99 -1.60
C ARG A 551 -15.41 -69.33 -0.97
N ILE A 552 -15.75 -69.34 0.32
CA ILE A 552 -16.25 -70.52 1.05
C ILE A 552 -17.56 -71.02 0.42
N ALA A 553 -18.48 -70.14 0.05
CA ALA A 553 -19.69 -70.51 -0.66
C ALA A 553 -19.39 -71.13 -2.04
N THR A 554 -18.50 -70.52 -2.83
CA THR A 554 -18.08 -71.06 -4.14
C THR A 554 -17.40 -72.43 -4.01
N GLU A 555 -16.46 -72.60 -3.08
CA GLU A 555 -15.79 -73.90 -2.86
C GLU A 555 -16.75 -74.94 -2.26
N LYS A 556 -17.75 -74.55 -1.45
CA LYS A 556 -18.80 -75.47 -0.99
C LYS A 556 -19.67 -75.95 -2.16
N THR A 557 -20.15 -75.05 -3.01
CA THR A 557 -20.93 -75.41 -4.21
C THR A 557 -20.10 -76.25 -5.18
N ARG A 558 -18.79 -76.01 -5.28
CA ARG A 558 -17.86 -76.84 -6.05
C ARG A 558 -17.73 -78.25 -5.46
N ALA A 559 -17.50 -78.37 -4.15
CA ALA A 559 -17.40 -79.66 -3.47
C ALA A 559 -18.72 -80.46 -3.53
N GLU A 560 -19.87 -79.79 -3.47
CA GLU A 560 -21.19 -80.40 -3.68
C GLU A 560 -21.33 -80.92 -5.13
N ALA A 561 -20.89 -80.16 -6.14
CA ALA A 561 -20.90 -80.59 -7.53
C ALA A 561 -19.92 -81.75 -7.81
N ASP A 562 -18.72 -81.73 -7.23
CA ASP A 562 -17.73 -82.82 -7.35
C ASP A 562 -18.21 -84.10 -6.64
N GLN A 563 -18.91 -84.01 -5.51
CA GLN A 563 -19.61 -85.15 -4.90
C GLN A 563 -20.78 -85.63 -5.77
N GLN A 564 -21.55 -84.72 -6.36
CA GLN A 564 -22.68 -85.08 -7.23
C GLN A 564 -22.21 -85.82 -8.48
N LYS A 565 -21.04 -85.48 -9.04
CA LYS A 565 -20.41 -86.26 -10.13
C LYS A 565 -20.20 -87.72 -9.71
N ASN A 566 -19.59 -87.96 -8.55
CA ASN A 566 -19.32 -89.31 -8.06
C ASN A 566 -20.61 -90.09 -7.75
N LEU A 567 -21.64 -89.40 -7.24
CA LEU A 567 -22.96 -90.00 -7.00
C LEU A 567 -23.64 -90.44 -8.31
N VAL A 568 -23.62 -89.58 -9.32
CA VAL A 568 -24.18 -89.87 -10.66
C VAL A 568 -23.41 -90.98 -11.36
N GLU A 569 -22.09 -91.04 -11.22
CA GLU A 569 -21.26 -92.12 -11.76
C GLU A 569 -21.58 -93.48 -11.10
N ALA A 570 -21.80 -93.49 -9.78
CA ALA A 570 -22.25 -94.69 -9.06
C ALA A 570 -23.69 -95.11 -9.46
N GLU A 571 -24.62 -94.17 -9.60
CA GLU A 571 -26.00 -94.45 -10.03
C GLU A 571 -26.05 -95.01 -11.46
N ILE A 572 -25.25 -94.43 -12.37
CA ILE A 572 -25.08 -94.95 -13.73
C ILE A 572 -24.49 -96.37 -13.70
N GLY A 573 -23.51 -96.65 -12.84
CA GLY A 573 -22.95 -97.99 -12.65
C GLY A 573 -24.01 -99.01 -12.22
N VAL A 574 -24.84 -98.68 -11.24
CA VAL A 574 -25.98 -99.52 -10.80
C VAL A 574 -26.99 -99.73 -11.94
N LYS A 575 -27.28 -98.68 -12.71
CA LYS A 575 -28.23 -98.73 -13.84
C LYS A 575 -27.72 -99.60 -15.00
N ILE A 576 -26.42 -99.55 -15.30
CA ILE A 576 -25.77 -100.43 -16.28
C ILE A 576 -25.80 -101.89 -15.79
N ALA A 577 -25.53 -102.15 -14.51
CA ALA A 577 -25.62 -103.50 -13.93
C ALA A 577 -27.06 -104.06 -14.02
N ALA A 578 -28.07 -103.23 -13.72
CA ALA A 578 -29.48 -103.60 -13.85
C ALA A 578 -29.88 -103.90 -15.31
N GLN A 579 -29.49 -103.05 -16.27
CA GLN A 579 -29.79 -103.27 -17.69
C GLN A 579 -29.06 -104.48 -18.27
N ASN A 580 -27.81 -104.76 -17.84
CA ASN A 580 -27.10 -105.98 -18.21
C ASN A 580 -27.79 -107.24 -17.66
N LYS A 581 -28.29 -107.19 -16.42
CA LYS A 581 -29.09 -108.27 -15.83
C LYS A 581 -30.39 -108.52 -16.60
N GLU A 582 -31.13 -107.48 -16.97
CA GLU A 582 -32.37 -107.63 -17.74
C GLU A 582 -32.11 -108.11 -19.18
N LYS A 583 -31.02 -107.63 -19.81
CA LYS A 583 -30.57 -108.12 -21.13
C LYS A 583 -30.23 -109.62 -21.10
N ALA A 584 -29.64 -110.11 -20.01
CA ALA A 584 -29.38 -111.53 -19.82
C ALA A 584 -30.67 -112.35 -19.62
N ILE A 585 -31.64 -111.82 -18.85
CA ILE A 585 -32.95 -112.46 -18.66
C ILE A 585 -33.67 -112.64 -20.01
N ARG A 586 -33.80 -111.56 -20.81
CA ARG A 586 -34.48 -111.67 -22.12
C ARG A 586 -33.75 -112.57 -23.12
N PHE A 587 -32.43 -112.72 -23.00
CA PHE A 587 -31.67 -113.69 -23.81
C PHE A 587 -32.06 -115.14 -23.45
N ALA A 588 -32.14 -115.46 -22.15
CA ALA A 588 -32.55 -116.78 -21.69
C ALA A 588 -34.03 -117.09 -22.02
N GLU A 589 -34.91 -116.10 -21.92
CA GLU A 589 -36.32 -116.22 -22.32
C GLU A 589 -36.46 -116.51 -23.83
N GLY A 590 -35.74 -115.75 -24.67
CA GLY A 590 -35.75 -115.95 -26.13
C GLY A 590 -35.17 -117.31 -26.56
N GLU A 591 -34.14 -117.80 -25.86
CA GLU A 591 -33.56 -119.12 -26.11
C GLU A 591 -34.53 -120.25 -25.70
N ALA A 592 -35.22 -120.13 -24.57
CA ALA A 592 -36.26 -121.07 -24.14
C ALA A 592 -37.46 -121.10 -25.11
N GLU A 593 -37.94 -119.94 -25.58
CA GLU A 593 -39.03 -119.83 -26.54
C GLU A 593 -38.65 -120.43 -27.91
N ALA A 594 -37.41 -120.22 -28.37
CA ALA A 594 -36.89 -120.83 -29.60
C ALA A 594 -36.85 -122.37 -29.51
N ILE A 595 -36.45 -122.93 -28.36
CA ILE A 595 -36.50 -124.38 -28.10
C ILE A 595 -37.94 -124.89 -28.12
N ARG A 596 -38.89 -124.15 -27.52
CA ARG A 596 -40.33 -124.48 -27.51
C ARG A 596 -40.90 -124.57 -28.93
N LEU A 597 -40.66 -123.54 -29.76
CA LEU A 597 -41.12 -123.52 -31.16
C LEU A 597 -40.54 -124.68 -31.98
N LYS A 598 -39.26 -125.00 -31.80
CA LYS A 598 -38.60 -126.10 -32.51
C LYS A 598 -39.23 -127.46 -32.16
N LYS A 599 -39.58 -127.68 -30.89
CA LYS A 599 -40.29 -128.89 -30.44
C LYS A 599 -41.73 -128.99 -30.96
N GLU A 600 -42.47 -127.88 -31.05
CA GLU A 600 -43.80 -127.89 -31.68
C GLU A 600 -43.74 -128.22 -33.19
N GLY A 601 -42.67 -127.80 -33.88
CA GLY A 601 -42.42 -128.18 -35.28
C GLY A 601 -42.17 -129.68 -35.45
N GLU A 602 -41.28 -130.26 -34.63
CA GLU A 602 -40.99 -131.70 -34.60
C GLU A 602 -42.26 -132.53 -34.33
N ALA A 603 -43.07 -132.13 -33.35
CA ALA A 603 -44.31 -132.83 -32.99
C ALA A 603 -45.34 -132.86 -34.15
N LYS A 604 -45.51 -131.75 -34.87
CA LYS A 604 -46.42 -131.68 -36.04
C LYS A 604 -45.92 -132.53 -37.21
N GLY A 605 -44.60 -132.60 -37.41
CA GLY A 605 -43.99 -133.50 -38.41
C GLY A 605 -44.24 -134.98 -38.11
N ILE A 606 -44.01 -135.40 -36.86
CA ILE A 606 -44.23 -136.79 -36.43
C ILE A 606 -45.70 -137.20 -36.55
N ALA A 607 -46.64 -136.32 -36.20
CA ALA A 607 -48.08 -136.59 -36.33
C ALA A 607 -48.51 -136.79 -37.80
N ALA A 608 -47.95 -136.02 -38.75
CA ALA A 608 -48.23 -136.18 -40.18
C ALA A 608 -47.71 -137.52 -40.73
N VAL A 609 -46.47 -137.90 -40.37
CA VAL A 609 -45.87 -139.19 -40.77
C VAL A 609 -46.66 -140.36 -40.19
N GLY A 610 -46.99 -140.32 -38.89
CA GLY A 610 -47.77 -141.39 -38.24
C GLY A 610 -49.15 -141.61 -38.86
N LYS A 611 -49.81 -140.56 -39.35
CA LYS A 611 -51.10 -140.68 -40.03
C LYS A 611 -50.97 -141.36 -41.40
N ALA A 612 -50.00 -140.94 -42.22
CA ALA A 612 -49.73 -141.55 -43.52
C ALA A 612 -49.34 -143.04 -43.39
N GLU A 613 -48.57 -143.37 -42.35
CA GLU A 613 -48.15 -144.74 -42.06
C GLU A 613 -49.32 -145.64 -41.64
N GLY A 614 -50.27 -145.10 -40.86
CA GLY A 614 -51.51 -145.79 -40.51
C GLY A 614 -52.42 -146.05 -41.71
N GLU A 615 -52.60 -145.06 -42.60
CA GLU A 615 -53.39 -145.20 -43.83
C GLU A 615 -52.75 -146.26 -44.77
N ARG A 616 -51.41 -146.27 -44.88
CA ARG A 616 -50.63 -147.29 -45.62
C ARG A 616 -50.82 -148.70 -45.07
N ILE A 617 -50.75 -148.89 -43.75
CA ILE A 617 -50.93 -150.20 -43.11
C ILE A 617 -52.36 -150.71 -43.28
N LEU A 618 -53.37 -149.83 -43.16
CA LEU A 618 -54.78 -150.22 -43.32
C LEU A 618 -55.11 -150.63 -44.77
N ALA A 619 -54.50 -149.98 -45.77
CA ALA A 619 -54.60 -150.39 -47.17
C ALA A 619 -53.97 -151.77 -47.42
N ILE A 620 -52.76 -152.01 -46.87
CA ILE A 620 -52.09 -153.33 -46.98
C ILE A 620 -52.92 -154.42 -46.30
N GLY A 621 -53.48 -154.16 -45.10
CA GLY A 621 -54.29 -155.12 -44.36
C GLY A 621 -55.60 -155.51 -45.05
N LYS A 622 -56.22 -154.60 -45.82
CA LYS A 622 -57.36 -154.93 -46.68
C LYS A 622 -56.94 -155.79 -47.87
N ALA A 623 -55.85 -155.41 -48.55
CA ALA A 623 -55.36 -156.14 -49.71
C ALA A 623 -54.91 -157.57 -49.37
N THR A 624 -54.31 -157.81 -48.19
CA THR A 624 -54.00 -159.17 -47.74
C THR A 624 -55.24 -159.96 -47.35
N ALA A 625 -56.27 -159.35 -46.75
CA ALA A 625 -57.53 -160.02 -46.46
C ALA A 625 -58.25 -160.48 -47.75
N GLU A 626 -58.35 -159.61 -48.77
CA GLU A 626 -58.90 -159.97 -50.09
C GLU A 626 -58.07 -161.07 -50.78
N ALA A 627 -56.73 -160.99 -50.69
CA ALA A 627 -55.84 -162.01 -51.23
C ALA A 627 -56.02 -163.38 -50.55
N TYR A 628 -56.25 -163.42 -49.23
CA TYR A 628 -56.53 -164.66 -48.51
C TYR A 628 -57.91 -165.25 -48.88
N GLU A 629 -58.96 -164.42 -49.02
CA GLU A 629 -60.25 -164.92 -49.53
C GLU A 629 -60.15 -165.49 -50.94
N LEU A 630 -59.41 -164.83 -51.84
CA LEU A 630 -59.20 -165.27 -53.21
C LEU A 630 -58.36 -166.55 -53.28
N GLN A 631 -57.30 -166.67 -52.48
CA GLN A 631 -56.53 -167.92 -52.39
C GLN A 631 -57.37 -169.08 -51.85
N ASN A 632 -58.17 -168.86 -50.81
CA ASN A 632 -59.00 -169.91 -50.23
C ASN A 632 -60.07 -170.41 -51.22
N LYS A 633 -60.71 -169.48 -51.97
CA LYS A 633 -61.64 -169.82 -53.07
C LYS A 633 -61.00 -170.56 -54.25
N ALA A 634 -59.69 -170.41 -54.47
CA ALA A 634 -59.00 -170.98 -55.64
C ALA A 634 -58.28 -172.32 -55.37
N ILE A 635 -57.80 -172.55 -54.14
CA ILE A 635 -56.86 -173.65 -53.82
C ILE A 635 -57.44 -174.64 -52.80
N GLY A 636 -58.42 -174.23 -51.99
CA GLY A 636 -59.05 -175.08 -50.98
C GLY A 636 -58.21 -175.28 -49.71
N GLU A 637 -58.91 -175.68 -48.64
CA GLU A 637 -58.49 -175.53 -47.25
C GLU A 637 -57.17 -176.24 -46.88
N GLN A 638 -56.87 -177.38 -47.52
CA GLN A 638 -55.63 -178.13 -47.25
C GLN A 638 -54.39 -177.63 -48.02
N GLY A 639 -54.56 -176.86 -49.11
CA GLY A 639 -53.43 -176.41 -49.93
C GLY A 639 -52.69 -175.18 -49.37
N VAL A 640 -53.41 -174.27 -48.71
CA VAL A 640 -52.86 -172.99 -48.22
C VAL A 640 -51.83 -173.20 -47.11
N VAL A 641 -52.05 -174.18 -46.21
CA VAL A 641 -51.18 -174.46 -45.06
C VAL A 641 -49.77 -174.86 -45.48
N ALA A 642 -49.63 -175.65 -46.54
CA ALA A 642 -48.33 -176.09 -47.05
C ALA A 642 -47.50 -174.92 -47.63
N ILE A 643 -48.16 -173.93 -48.24
CA ILE A 643 -47.48 -172.76 -48.83
C ILE A 643 -46.96 -171.84 -47.73
N GLU A 644 -47.75 -171.59 -46.68
CA GLU A 644 -47.37 -170.61 -45.65
C GLU A 644 -46.27 -171.14 -44.71
N ILE A 645 -46.28 -172.44 -44.38
CA ILE A 645 -45.14 -173.12 -43.72
C ILE A 645 -43.87 -172.98 -44.58
N SER A 646 -43.98 -173.20 -45.90
CA SER A 646 -42.84 -173.07 -46.82
C SER A 646 -42.29 -171.63 -46.89
N LYS A 647 -43.17 -170.63 -46.85
CA LYS A 647 -42.79 -169.20 -46.80
C LYS A 647 -42.10 -168.82 -45.49
N GLN A 648 -42.63 -169.25 -44.35
CA GLN A 648 -42.02 -168.99 -43.04
C GLN A 648 -40.59 -169.56 -42.96
N ILE A 649 -40.39 -170.78 -43.47
CA ILE A 649 -39.07 -171.43 -43.53
C ILE A 649 -38.11 -170.70 -44.49
N ALA A 650 -38.60 -170.12 -45.58
CA ALA A 650 -37.77 -169.35 -46.53
C ALA A 650 -37.45 -167.92 -46.06
N ALA A 651 -38.32 -167.29 -45.26
CA ALA A 651 -38.10 -165.96 -44.69
C ALA A 651 -37.25 -165.99 -43.40
N GLY A 652 -37.32 -167.08 -42.64
CA GLY A 652 -36.49 -167.32 -41.46
C GLY A 652 -35.06 -167.70 -41.84
N ASN A 653 -34.16 -166.71 -41.92
CA ASN A 653 -32.75 -166.91 -42.25
C ASN A 653 -31.96 -167.50 -41.05
N ILE A 654 -32.28 -168.73 -40.67
CA ILE A 654 -31.78 -169.42 -39.47
C ILE A 654 -30.34 -169.91 -39.68
N LYS A 655 -29.41 -169.46 -38.84
CA LYS A 655 -28.02 -169.94 -38.81
C LYS A 655 -27.81 -170.94 -37.66
N VAL A 656 -27.68 -172.23 -38.00
CA VAL A 656 -27.52 -173.33 -37.02
C VAL A 656 -26.05 -173.76 -36.90
N THR A 657 -25.27 -173.07 -36.06
CA THR A 657 -23.98 -173.56 -35.52
C THR A 657 -23.74 -172.91 -34.15
N PRO A 658 -23.45 -173.67 -33.08
CA PRO A 658 -23.14 -173.10 -31.77
C PRO A 658 -21.65 -172.76 -31.64
N ASP A 659 -21.33 -171.80 -30.75
CA ASP A 659 -20.05 -171.77 -30.05
C ASP A 659 -20.33 -171.53 -28.55
N PHE A 660 -19.95 -172.51 -27.76
CA PHE A 660 -20.03 -172.55 -26.29
C PHE A 660 -18.71 -171.96 -25.71
N LEU A 661 -18.43 -171.87 -24.41
CA LEU A 661 -18.89 -172.70 -23.31
C LEU A 661 -18.79 -172.00 -21.94
N VAL A 662 -19.75 -172.32 -21.06
CA VAL A 662 -19.74 -171.99 -19.64
C VAL A 662 -19.25 -173.20 -18.85
N GLN A 663 -18.17 -173.03 -18.09
CA GLN A 663 -17.81 -173.80 -16.88
C GLN A 663 -16.58 -173.11 -16.23
N GLY A 664 -16.46 -173.04 -14.90
CA GLY A 664 -17.45 -173.37 -13.87
C GLY A 664 -16.81 -173.37 -12.48
N ASN A 665 -17.64 -173.09 -11.47
CA ASN A 665 -17.37 -173.19 -10.02
C ASN A 665 -16.46 -172.13 -9.35
N GLU A 666 -16.96 -171.68 -8.20
CA GLU A 666 -16.36 -171.06 -7.00
C GLU A 666 -15.03 -170.27 -6.98
N ASN A 667 -15.11 -169.16 -6.23
CA ASN A 667 -14.07 -168.49 -5.43
C ASN A 667 -13.35 -167.25 -6.01
N LEU A 668 -12.72 -166.48 -5.11
CA LEU A 668 -12.36 -165.07 -5.26
C LEU A 668 -11.12 -164.78 -6.14
N GLY A 669 -11.20 -163.67 -6.89
CA GLY A 669 -10.04 -162.84 -7.24
C GLY A 669 -9.40 -163.12 -8.62
N GLY A 670 -9.88 -162.43 -9.66
CA GLY A 670 -9.42 -162.64 -11.06
C GLY A 670 -9.51 -161.41 -11.98
N LEU A 671 -9.50 -160.22 -11.37
CA LEU A 671 -9.01 -158.94 -11.90
C LEU A 671 -8.77 -158.80 -13.42
N LEU A 672 -9.57 -157.92 -14.06
CA LEU A 672 -9.18 -156.63 -14.67
C LEU A 672 -8.01 -156.56 -15.70
N SER A 673 -7.25 -157.64 -15.92
CA SER A 673 -6.04 -157.69 -16.75
C SER A 673 -6.32 -158.00 -18.22
N ALA A 674 -7.46 -158.62 -18.52
CA ALA A 674 -7.98 -158.79 -19.88
C ALA A 674 -8.57 -157.51 -20.50
N TYR A 675 -8.65 -156.42 -19.74
CA TYR A 675 -9.34 -155.17 -20.10
C TYR A 675 -8.75 -154.46 -21.33
N LEU A 676 -7.42 -154.29 -21.40
CA LEU A 676 -6.79 -153.34 -22.32
C LEU A 676 -6.09 -153.97 -23.54
N THR A 677 -5.81 -155.27 -23.51
CA THR A 677 -5.05 -155.94 -24.60
C THR A 677 -5.86 -156.12 -25.89
N ARG A 678 -7.19 -155.89 -25.86
CA ARG A 678 -8.01 -155.70 -27.08
C ARG A 678 -7.91 -154.28 -27.67
N HIS A 679 -6.80 -153.59 -27.36
CA HIS A 679 -6.14 -152.63 -28.23
C HIS A 679 -6.40 -153.01 -29.72
N MET A 680 -7.07 -152.16 -30.49
CA MET A 680 -6.44 -151.07 -31.25
C MET A 680 -5.24 -151.55 -32.11
N ALA A 681 -5.29 -152.80 -32.58
CA ALA A 681 -4.41 -153.39 -33.59
C ALA A 681 -5.25 -153.70 -34.86
N GLY A 682 -5.06 -152.90 -35.91
CA GLY A 682 -5.95 -152.82 -37.09
C GLY A 682 -6.65 -151.45 -37.18
N GLN A 683 -5.97 -150.31 -37.38
CA GLN A 683 -4.85 -149.96 -38.27
C GLN A 683 -5.18 -149.99 -39.78
N ALA A 684 -4.70 -149.06 -40.64
CA ALA A 684 -3.91 -147.83 -40.44
C ALA A 684 -3.84 -146.96 -41.74
N LYS A 685 -3.01 -145.89 -41.72
CA LYS A 685 -2.53 -144.97 -42.79
C LYS A 685 -3.42 -143.73 -43.06
N SER A 686 -2.89 -142.51 -43.31
CA SER A 686 -1.49 -141.97 -43.39
C SER A 686 -1.54 -140.43 -43.66
N ASP A 687 -0.61 -139.53 -43.29
CA ASP A 687 0.57 -139.58 -42.38
C ASP A 687 1.11 -138.15 -42.01
N LYS A 688 2.27 -138.12 -41.31
CA LYS A 688 3.41 -137.16 -41.18
C LYS A 688 3.61 -135.91 -42.11
N PRO A 689 4.65 -135.03 -41.91
CA PRO A 689 5.63 -134.84 -40.77
C PRO A 689 6.14 -133.39 -40.41
N VAL A 690 6.69 -133.16 -39.17
CA VAL A 690 7.93 -132.35 -38.79
C VAL A 690 7.97 -130.81 -39.13
N THR A 691 8.79 -129.85 -38.62
CA THR A 691 9.88 -129.63 -37.60
C THR A 691 9.37 -128.82 -36.35
N VAL A 692 10.07 -128.44 -35.25
CA VAL A 692 11.48 -128.50 -34.72
C VAL A 692 12.37 -127.21 -34.81
N GLN A 693 12.97 -126.81 -33.66
CA GLN A 693 13.97 -125.73 -33.36
C GLN A 693 13.56 -124.24 -33.47
N GLU A 694 14.16 -123.24 -32.81
CA GLU A 694 14.90 -123.02 -31.52
C GLU A 694 15.64 -121.67 -31.65
N ALA A 695 15.58 -120.82 -30.63
CA ALA A 695 16.62 -119.85 -30.23
C ALA A 695 16.29 -119.29 -28.83
#